data_AF-Q9NXD2-F1
#
_entry.id   AF-Q9NXD2-F1
#
_cell.length_a   1.000
_cell.length_b   1.000
_cell.length_c   1.000
_cell.angle_alpha   90.00
_cell.angle_beta   90.00
_cell.angle_gamma   90.00
#
_symmetry.space_group_name_H-M   'P 1'
#
loop_
_entity.id
_entity.type
_entity.pdbx_description
1 polymer ?
#
loop_
_entity_poly.entity_id
_entity_poly.type
_entity_poly.pdbx_seq_one_letter_code
_entity_poly.pdbx_strand_id
1 'polypeptide(L)'
;MFSLKPPKPTFRSYLLPPPQTDDKINSEPKIKKLEPVLLPGEIVVNEVNFVRKCIATDTSQYDLWGKLICSNFKISFITDDPMPLQKFHYRNLLLGEHDVPLTCIEQIVTVNDHKRKQKVLGPNQKLKFNPTELIIYCKDFRIVRFRFDESGPESAKKVCLAIAHYSQPTDLQLLFAFEYVGKKYHNSANKINGIPSGDGGGGGGGGNGAGGGSSQKTPLFETYSDWDREIKRTGASGWRVCSINEGYMISTCLPEYIVVPSSLADQDLKIFSHSFVGRRMPLWCWSHSNGSALVRMALIKDVLQQRKIDQRICNAITKSHPQRSDVYKSDLDKTLPNIQEVQAAFVKLKQLCVNEPFEETEEKWLSSLENTRWLEYVRAFLKHSAELVYMLESKHLSVVLQEEEGRDLSCCVASLVQVMLDPYFRTITGFQSLIQKEWVMAGYQFLDRCNHLKRSEKESPLFLLFLDATWQLLEQYPAAFEFSETYLAVLYDSTRISLFGTFLFNSPHQRVKQSTEFAISKNIQLGDEKGLKFPSVWDWSLQFTAKDRTLFHNPFYIGKSTPCIQNGSVKSFKRTKKSYSSTLRGMPSALKNGIISDQELLPRRNSLILKPKPDPAQQTDSQNSDTEQYFREWFSKPANLHGVILPRVSGTHIKLWKLCYFRWVPEAQISLGGSITAFHKLSLLADEVDVLSRMLRQQRSGPLEACYGELGQSRMYFNASGPHHTDTSGTPEFLSSSFPFSPVGNLCRRSILGTPLSKFLSGAKIWLSTETLANED
;
A
#
# COMPACT_ATOMS: atom_id res chain seq x y z
N MET A 1 64.37 -18.46 -12.28
CA MET A 1 64.16 -17.25 -13.10
C MET A 1 62.93 -17.47 -13.97
N PHE A 2 61.72 -17.13 -13.51
CA PHE A 2 60.50 -17.26 -14.31
C PHE A 2 59.85 -15.88 -14.43
N SER A 3 60.39 -15.05 -15.34
CA SER A 3 59.74 -13.81 -15.75
C SER A 3 58.91 -14.13 -16.99
N LEU A 4 57.64 -14.45 -16.77
CA LEU A 4 56.64 -14.64 -17.83
C LEU A 4 56.29 -13.26 -18.40
N LYS A 5 56.96 -12.86 -19.48
CA LYS A 5 56.55 -11.69 -20.27
C LYS A 5 55.19 -12.00 -20.93
N PRO A 6 54.21 -11.09 -20.85
CA PRO A 6 52.90 -11.29 -21.47
C PRO A 6 53.02 -11.34 -23.01
N PRO A 7 52.20 -12.17 -23.68
CA PRO A 7 52.25 -12.34 -25.13
C PRO A 7 51.86 -11.04 -25.84
N LYS A 8 52.67 -10.63 -26.82
CA LYS A 8 52.35 -9.51 -27.72
C LYS A 8 51.15 -9.88 -28.60
N PRO A 9 50.17 -8.98 -28.79
CA PRO A 9 49.03 -9.22 -29.67
C PRO A 9 49.50 -9.38 -31.13
N THR A 10 49.13 -10.49 -31.77
CA THR A 10 49.50 -10.86 -33.14
C THR A 10 48.56 -10.32 -34.22
N PHE A 11 47.54 -9.55 -33.86
CA PHE A 11 46.57 -9.04 -34.83
C PHE A 11 46.87 -7.59 -35.23
N ARG A 12 47.47 -7.41 -36.42
CA ARG A 12 47.47 -6.13 -37.15
C ARG A 12 46.29 -6.14 -38.11
N SER A 13 45.28 -5.31 -37.84
CA SER A 13 44.21 -5.05 -38.81
C SER A 13 44.79 -4.30 -40.02
N TYR A 14 44.52 -4.79 -41.23
CA TYR A 14 44.94 -4.18 -42.51
C TYR A 14 43.89 -3.22 -43.09
N LEU A 15 42.80 -2.96 -42.37
CA LEU A 15 41.83 -1.95 -42.78
C LEU A 15 42.41 -0.58 -42.44
N LEU A 16 42.96 0.09 -43.47
CA LEU A 16 43.35 1.49 -43.43
C LEU A 16 42.17 2.31 -42.89
N PRO A 17 42.34 3.03 -41.76
CA PRO A 17 41.31 3.94 -41.29
C PRO A 17 41.03 5.00 -42.37
N PRO A 18 39.75 5.40 -42.55
CA PRO A 18 39.40 6.46 -43.49
C PRO A 18 40.20 7.75 -43.19
N PRO A 19 40.49 8.55 -44.22
CA PRO A 19 41.34 9.74 -44.09
C PRO A 19 40.76 10.69 -43.03
N GLN A 20 41.55 10.96 -42.00
CA GLN A 20 41.23 11.90 -40.95
C GLN A 20 41.14 13.30 -41.57
N THR A 21 39.93 13.83 -41.71
CA THR A 21 39.71 15.26 -41.87
C THR A 21 40.07 15.94 -40.56
N ASP A 22 40.99 16.91 -40.62
CA ASP A 22 41.57 17.70 -39.53
C ASP A 22 40.56 18.59 -38.79
N ASP A 23 39.50 18.00 -38.22
CA ASP A 23 38.66 18.70 -37.26
C ASP A 23 39.20 18.43 -35.85
N LYS A 24 40.06 19.35 -35.40
CA LYS A 24 40.50 19.53 -34.01
C LYS A 24 39.30 19.81 -33.10
N ILE A 25 38.43 18.84 -32.87
CA ILE A 25 37.47 18.89 -31.79
C ILE A 25 38.17 18.29 -30.57
N ASN A 26 38.80 19.19 -29.83
CA ASN A 26 39.42 18.95 -28.53
C ASN A 26 38.32 18.72 -27.47
N SER A 27 37.47 17.71 -27.67
CA SER A 27 36.49 17.26 -26.68
C SER A 27 37.05 16.03 -25.99
N GLU A 28 37.88 16.24 -24.97
CA GLU A 28 38.01 15.22 -23.93
C GLU A 28 36.58 14.83 -23.51
N PRO A 29 36.24 13.53 -23.44
CA PRO A 29 34.94 13.11 -22.99
C PRO A 29 34.78 13.65 -21.57
N LYS A 30 33.93 14.67 -21.40
CA LYS A 30 33.55 15.17 -20.08
C LYS A 30 32.93 13.99 -19.34
N ILE A 31 33.72 13.28 -18.55
CA ILE A 31 33.24 12.27 -17.63
C ILE A 31 32.25 13.01 -16.74
N LYS A 32 30.94 12.82 -17.00
CA LYS A 32 29.90 13.43 -16.19
C LYS A 32 30.09 12.88 -14.80
N LYS A 33 30.49 13.74 -13.86
CA LYS A 33 30.67 13.36 -12.48
C LYS A 33 29.32 12.86 -11.97
N LEU A 34 29.24 11.57 -11.65
CA LEU A 34 28.04 10.95 -11.10
C LEU A 34 27.81 11.49 -9.68
N GLU A 35 26.98 12.52 -9.58
CA GLU A 35 26.65 13.19 -8.31
C GLU A 35 25.22 12.82 -7.86
N PRO A 36 25.04 12.50 -6.57
CA PRO A 36 23.73 12.16 -6.03
C PRO A 36 22.84 13.39 -5.87
N VAL A 37 21.53 13.19 -6.09
CA VAL A 37 20.51 14.16 -5.68
C VAL A 37 20.15 13.89 -4.22
N LEU A 38 20.58 14.79 -3.34
CA LEU A 38 20.40 14.69 -1.89
C LEU A 38 19.25 15.57 -1.40
N LEU A 39 18.45 15.05 -0.47
CA LEU A 39 17.42 15.81 0.22
C LEU A 39 18.03 16.71 1.32
N PRO A 40 17.32 17.76 1.78
CA PRO A 40 17.74 18.54 2.94
C PRO A 40 17.99 17.65 4.16
N GLY A 41 19.23 17.65 4.67
CA GLY A 41 19.65 16.83 5.81
C GLY A 41 20.24 15.48 5.43
N GLU A 42 20.19 15.11 4.15
CA GLU A 42 20.80 13.89 3.65
C GLU A 42 22.31 14.10 3.49
N ILE A 43 23.09 13.14 3.98
CA ILE A 43 24.55 13.15 3.90
C ILE A 43 25.05 11.83 3.34
N VAL A 44 26.05 11.91 2.47
CA VAL A 44 26.75 10.72 1.96
C VAL A 44 27.66 10.20 3.06
N VAL A 45 27.45 8.94 3.44
CA VAL A 45 28.27 8.25 4.44
C VAL A 45 29.48 7.60 3.77
N ASN A 46 29.24 6.82 2.72
CA ASN A 46 30.28 6.15 1.93
C ASN A 46 29.82 5.98 0.49
N GLU A 47 30.78 5.88 -0.44
CA GLU A 47 30.53 5.58 -1.85
C GLU A 47 31.60 4.68 -2.44
N VAL A 48 31.26 4.00 -3.54
CA VAL A 48 32.16 3.15 -4.31
C VAL A 48 31.85 3.29 -5.80
N ASN A 49 32.90 3.50 -6.59
CA ASN A 49 32.84 3.65 -8.05
C ASN A 49 33.07 2.29 -8.74
N PHE A 50 32.77 2.25 -10.05
CA PHE A 50 32.96 1.06 -10.89
C PHE A 50 32.23 -0.17 -10.35
N VAL A 51 30.98 0.06 -9.94
CA VAL A 51 30.07 -0.98 -9.43
C VAL A 51 29.22 -1.46 -10.59
N ARG A 52 29.10 -2.78 -10.72
CA ARG A 52 28.16 -3.38 -11.67
C ARG A 52 26.87 -3.75 -10.96
N LYS A 53 25.74 -3.15 -11.34
CA LYS A 53 24.42 -3.58 -10.92
C LYS A 53 23.97 -4.71 -11.83
N CYS A 54 23.72 -5.87 -11.24
CA CYS A 54 23.29 -7.03 -12.01
C CYS A 54 21.79 -6.88 -12.37
N ILE A 55 21.48 -6.95 -13.67
CA ILE A 55 20.12 -6.82 -14.22
C ILE A 55 19.62 -8.13 -14.79
N ALA A 56 20.48 -8.84 -15.53
CA ALA A 56 20.14 -10.12 -16.16
C ALA A 56 20.78 -11.29 -15.41
N THR A 57 20.10 -12.43 -15.48
CA THR A 57 20.37 -13.58 -14.61
C THR A 57 21.54 -14.44 -15.10
N ASP A 58 21.74 -14.45 -16.41
CA ASP A 58 22.56 -15.36 -17.20
C ASP A 58 23.68 -14.63 -17.95
N THR A 59 23.44 -13.39 -18.36
CA THR A 59 24.35 -12.58 -19.17
C THR A 59 24.66 -11.26 -18.49
N SER A 60 25.94 -10.88 -18.48
CA SER A 60 26.36 -9.55 -18.01
C SER A 60 26.16 -8.45 -19.06
N GLN A 61 25.54 -8.76 -20.20
CA GLN A 61 25.40 -7.83 -21.34
C GLN A 61 24.47 -6.66 -21.02
N TYR A 62 23.49 -6.87 -20.14
CA TYR A 62 22.49 -5.86 -19.76
C TYR A 62 22.75 -5.24 -18.38
N ASP A 63 23.88 -5.58 -17.74
CA ASP A 63 24.23 -5.05 -16.43
C ASP A 63 24.62 -3.57 -16.54
N LEU A 64 24.23 -2.78 -15.55
CA LEU A 64 24.56 -1.35 -15.51
C LEU A 64 25.84 -1.12 -14.74
N TRP A 65 26.71 -0.28 -15.28
CA TRP A 65 27.89 0.22 -14.57
C TRP A 65 27.61 1.58 -13.96
N GLY A 66 28.16 1.82 -12.78
CA GLY A 66 27.90 3.08 -12.10
C GLY A 66 28.57 3.21 -10.75
N LYS A 67 28.03 4.13 -9.96
CA LYS A 67 28.46 4.46 -8.61
C LYS A 67 27.39 4.04 -7.61
N LEU A 68 27.80 3.34 -6.55
CA LEU A 68 26.94 3.00 -5.42
C LEU A 68 27.26 3.91 -4.24
N ILE A 69 26.22 4.52 -3.68
CA ILE A 69 26.29 5.50 -2.60
C ILE A 69 25.40 5.02 -1.45
N CYS A 70 25.92 5.08 -0.23
CA CYS A 70 25.16 4.94 1.00
C CYS A 70 25.06 6.31 1.66
N SER A 71 23.84 6.84 1.80
CA SER A 71 23.56 8.01 2.62
C SER A 71 23.02 7.58 4.00
N ASN A 72 22.66 8.55 4.84
CA ASN A 72 21.89 8.32 6.07
C ASN A 72 20.39 8.07 5.83
N PHE A 73 19.92 8.08 4.57
CA PHE A 73 18.52 7.85 4.21
C PHE A 73 18.32 6.62 3.32
N LYS A 74 19.18 6.45 2.32
CA LYS A 74 18.99 5.48 1.24
C LYS A 74 20.32 4.95 0.70
N ILE A 75 20.21 3.86 -0.03
CA ILE A 75 21.20 3.43 -1.02
C ILE A 75 20.80 4.04 -2.35
N SER A 76 21.76 4.64 -3.04
CA SER A 76 21.59 5.17 -4.39
C SER A 76 22.59 4.55 -5.35
N PHE A 77 22.10 4.07 -6.49
CA PHE A 77 22.95 3.62 -7.60
C PHE A 77 22.74 4.55 -8.79
N ILE A 78 23.81 5.18 -9.25
CA ILE A 78 23.80 6.17 -10.33
C ILE A 78 24.61 5.61 -11.49
N THR A 79 24.01 5.57 -12.68
CA THR A 79 24.62 5.13 -13.93
C THR A 79 24.56 6.25 -14.98
N ASP A 80 25.53 6.28 -15.88
CA ASP A 80 25.59 7.16 -17.06
C ASP A 80 25.03 6.51 -18.32
N ASP A 81 24.84 5.19 -18.33
CA ASP A 81 24.32 4.41 -19.45
C ASP A 81 22.93 3.81 -19.13
N PRO A 82 21.87 4.63 -18.98
CA PRO A 82 20.53 4.10 -18.82
C PRO A 82 20.14 3.37 -20.11
N MET A 83 19.82 2.08 -20.00
CA MET A 83 19.38 1.31 -21.16
C MET A 83 18.20 2.01 -21.87
N PRO A 84 18.19 2.14 -23.21
CA PRO A 84 17.11 2.81 -23.94
C PRO A 84 15.72 2.23 -23.67
N LEU A 85 15.67 0.93 -23.37
CA LEU A 85 14.46 0.15 -23.08
C LEU A 85 13.91 0.38 -21.66
N GLN A 86 14.69 0.96 -20.75
CA GLN A 86 14.34 1.13 -19.34
C GLN A 86 13.81 2.54 -19.08
N LYS A 87 12.71 2.92 -19.71
CA LYS A 87 12.04 4.19 -19.37
C LYS A 87 11.11 3.96 -18.18
N PHE A 88 11.49 4.46 -17.01
CA PHE A 88 10.59 4.53 -15.88
C PHE A 88 9.49 5.54 -16.19
N HIS A 89 8.27 5.05 -16.39
CA HIS A 89 7.11 5.88 -16.69
C HIS A 89 6.52 6.56 -15.45
N TYR A 90 6.87 6.06 -14.27
CA TYR A 90 6.44 6.53 -12.97
C TYR A 90 7.67 6.85 -12.13
N ARG A 91 7.74 8.07 -11.57
CA ARG A 91 8.92 8.56 -10.87
C ARG A 91 8.58 9.07 -9.48
N ASN A 92 9.31 8.56 -8.48
CA ASN A 92 9.30 9.11 -7.14
C ASN A 92 10.23 10.35 -7.08
N LEU A 93 9.78 11.43 -6.43
CA LEU A 93 10.52 12.68 -6.30
C LEU A 93 11.56 12.64 -5.17
N LEU A 94 11.41 11.72 -4.21
CA LEU A 94 12.33 11.51 -3.08
C LEU A 94 13.39 10.44 -3.37
N LEU A 95 13.03 9.46 -4.21
CA LEU A 95 13.85 8.28 -4.53
C LEU A 95 14.10 8.21 -6.04
N GLY A 96 15.37 8.11 -6.42
CA GLY A 96 15.78 7.79 -7.77
C GLY A 96 15.36 6.38 -8.19
N GLU A 97 15.48 6.10 -9.49
CA GLU A 97 15.02 4.87 -10.15
C GLU A 97 15.65 3.59 -9.60
N HIS A 98 16.83 3.69 -8.99
CA HIS A 98 17.56 2.58 -8.40
C HIS A 98 17.76 2.74 -6.88
N ASP A 99 17.08 3.71 -6.28
CA ASP A 99 17.23 3.99 -4.86
C ASP A 99 16.44 2.98 -4.02
N VAL A 100 17.01 2.68 -2.85
CA VAL A 100 16.39 1.83 -1.83
C VAL A 100 16.50 2.56 -0.49
N PRO A 101 15.38 2.96 0.15
CA PRO A 101 15.40 3.48 1.51
C PRO A 101 16.06 2.49 2.46
N LEU A 102 16.88 2.97 3.39
CA LEU A 102 17.57 2.10 4.35
C LEU A 102 16.59 1.29 5.21
N THR A 103 15.44 1.87 5.54
CA THR A 103 14.36 1.21 6.29
C THR A 103 13.61 0.15 5.50
N CYS A 104 13.78 0.11 4.17
CA CYS A 104 13.27 -0.96 3.31
C CYS A 104 14.21 -2.18 3.26
N ILE A 105 15.49 -2.03 3.61
CA ILE A 105 16.44 -3.14 3.60
C ILE A 105 16.05 -4.15 4.67
N GLU A 106 15.91 -5.41 4.30
CA GLU A 106 15.63 -6.51 5.21
C GLU A 106 16.91 -7.21 5.65
N GLN A 107 17.70 -7.65 4.67
CA GLN A 107 18.89 -8.46 4.87
C GLN A 107 19.96 -8.06 3.85
N ILE A 108 21.21 -8.09 4.29
CA ILE A 108 22.38 -7.75 3.48
C ILE A 108 23.32 -8.95 3.48
N VAL A 109 23.64 -9.46 2.30
CA VAL A 109 24.56 -10.58 2.12
C VAL A 109 25.76 -10.11 1.31
N THR A 110 26.95 -10.37 1.83
CA THR A 110 28.21 -10.15 1.12
C THR A 110 28.80 -11.49 0.70
N VAL A 111 29.28 -11.56 -0.52
CA VAL A 111 29.86 -12.78 -1.10
C VAL A 111 31.27 -12.46 -1.61
N ASN A 112 32.16 -13.44 -1.51
CA ASN A 112 33.45 -13.47 -2.17
C ASN A 112 33.57 -14.80 -2.91
N ASP A 113 33.42 -14.73 -4.23
CA ASP A 113 33.42 -15.90 -5.11
C ASP A 113 34.77 -16.62 -5.10
N HIS A 114 35.88 -15.86 -5.13
CA HIS A 114 37.24 -16.42 -5.15
C HIS A 114 37.57 -17.24 -3.90
N LYS A 115 37.06 -16.84 -2.74
CA LYS A 115 37.25 -17.53 -1.46
C LYS A 115 36.10 -18.46 -1.12
N ARG A 116 35.05 -18.52 -1.96
CA ARG A 116 33.79 -19.22 -1.69
C ARG A 116 33.23 -18.92 -0.29
N LYS A 117 33.22 -17.64 0.09
CA LYS A 117 32.71 -17.17 1.38
C LYS A 117 31.52 -16.27 1.18
N GLN A 118 30.47 -16.49 1.95
CA GLN A 118 29.35 -15.55 2.07
C GLN A 118 29.10 -15.22 3.54
N LYS A 119 28.58 -14.02 3.79
CA LYS A 119 28.24 -13.56 5.14
C LYS A 119 27.06 -12.61 5.10
N VAL A 120 26.05 -12.92 5.91
CA VAL A 120 24.98 -11.99 6.26
C VAL A 120 25.57 -10.92 7.19
N LEU A 121 25.47 -9.66 6.81
CA LEU A 121 25.99 -8.54 7.60
C LEU A 121 24.95 -8.06 8.59
N GLY A 122 25.31 -8.13 9.88
CA GLY A 122 24.65 -7.42 10.97
C GLY A 122 25.33 -6.10 11.31
N PRO A 123 24.79 -5.35 12.29
CA PRO A 123 25.32 -4.06 12.71
C PRO A 123 26.65 -4.26 13.45
N ASN A 124 27.58 -3.34 13.30
CA ASN A 124 28.91 -3.35 13.95
C ASN A 124 29.75 -4.63 13.70
N GLN A 125 29.39 -5.43 12.71
CA GLN A 125 30.16 -6.62 12.36
C GLN A 125 31.38 -6.28 11.51
N LYS A 126 32.50 -6.97 11.75
CA LYS A 126 33.67 -6.89 10.87
C LYS A 126 33.52 -7.86 9.69
N LEU A 127 33.94 -7.42 8.50
CA LEU A 127 34.07 -8.26 7.31
C LEU A 127 35.53 -8.73 7.15
N LYS A 128 35.77 -10.04 7.20
CA LYS A 128 37.13 -10.64 7.17
C LYS A 128 37.65 -10.92 5.75
N PHE A 129 36.88 -10.56 4.72
CA PHE A 129 37.24 -10.72 3.31
C PHE A 129 36.85 -9.47 2.53
N ASN A 130 37.35 -9.34 1.30
CA ASN A 130 36.94 -8.27 0.39
C ASN A 130 35.72 -8.77 -0.40
N PRO A 131 34.56 -8.11 -0.34
CA PRO A 131 33.37 -8.58 -1.04
C PRO A 131 33.56 -8.44 -2.55
N THR A 132 33.22 -9.48 -3.32
CA THR A 132 33.07 -9.41 -4.78
C THR A 132 31.63 -9.07 -5.16
N GLU A 133 30.67 -9.39 -4.28
CA GLU A 133 29.26 -9.16 -4.51
C GLU A 133 28.53 -8.74 -3.21
N LEU A 134 27.51 -7.91 -3.39
CA LEU A 134 26.57 -7.44 -2.39
C LEU A 134 25.15 -7.75 -2.88
N ILE A 135 24.39 -8.46 -2.05
CA ILE A 135 22.99 -8.81 -2.29
C ILE A 135 22.16 -8.17 -1.19
N ILE A 136 21.13 -7.43 -1.58
CA ILE A 136 20.22 -6.72 -0.69
C ILE A 136 18.82 -7.28 -0.91
N TYR A 137 18.27 -7.88 0.14
CA TYR A 137 16.87 -8.29 0.19
C TYR A 137 16.07 -7.16 0.81
N CYS A 138 15.02 -6.72 0.13
CA CYS A 138 14.16 -5.64 0.58
C CYS A 138 12.84 -6.17 1.13
N LYS A 139 12.19 -5.34 1.96
CA LYS A 139 10.88 -5.59 2.56
C LYS A 139 9.73 -5.47 1.57
N ASP A 140 9.98 -4.82 0.44
CA ASP A 140 9.05 -4.61 -0.68
C ASP A 140 9.20 -5.65 -1.80
N PHE A 141 9.72 -6.85 -1.49
CA PHE A 141 9.96 -7.97 -2.42
C PHE A 141 11.10 -7.78 -3.43
N ARG A 142 11.82 -6.65 -3.44
CA ARG A 142 13.00 -6.48 -4.30
C ARG A 142 14.19 -7.31 -3.81
N ILE A 143 14.96 -7.82 -4.76
CA ILE A 143 16.34 -8.29 -4.56
C ILE A 143 17.24 -7.46 -5.48
N VAL A 144 18.19 -6.75 -4.88
CA VAL A 144 19.15 -5.90 -5.60
C VAL A 144 20.55 -6.49 -5.43
N ARG A 145 21.26 -6.66 -6.55
CA ARG A 145 22.58 -7.28 -6.59
C ARG A 145 23.61 -6.34 -7.22
N PHE A 146 24.73 -6.17 -6.53
CA PHE A 146 25.85 -5.36 -6.98
C PHE A 146 27.13 -6.19 -6.95
N ARG A 147 27.96 -6.06 -7.98
CA ARG A 147 29.29 -6.66 -8.06
C ARG A 147 30.37 -5.60 -8.08
N PHE A 148 31.49 -5.96 -7.47
CA PHE A 148 32.63 -5.09 -7.19
C PHE A 148 33.89 -5.52 -7.95
N ASP A 149 33.72 -6.19 -9.09
CA ASP A 149 34.81 -6.80 -9.87
C ASP A 149 35.92 -5.79 -10.20
N GLU A 150 35.55 -4.56 -10.57
CA GLU A 150 36.45 -3.44 -10.90
C GLU A 150 36.50 -2.35 -9.82
N SER A 151 35.83 -2.58 -8.69
CA SER A 151 35.78 -1.62 -7.60
C SER A 151 37.00 -1.76 -6.68
N GLY A 152 37.41 -0.68 -6.04
CA GLY A 152 38.41 -0.74 -4.97
C GLY A 152 37.95 -1.67 -3.83
N PRO A 153 38.69 -2.73 -3.46
CA PRO A 153 38.22 -3.70 -2.48
C PRO A 153 37.97 -3.09 -1.09
N GLU A 154 38.76 -2.08 -0.71
CA GLU A 154 38.57 -1.36 0.55
C GLU A 154 37.32 -0.48 0.54
N SER A 155 37.01 0.20 -0.58
CA SER A 155 35.81 1.03 -0.71
C SER A 155 34.54 0.18 -0.78
N ALA A 156 34.57 -0.92 -1.55
CA ALA A 156 33.48 -1.91 -1.58
C ALA A 156 33.16 -2.44 -0.18
N LYS A 157 34.19 -2.81 0.58
CA LYS A 157 34.05 -3.23 1.98
C LYS A 157 33.47 -2.14 2.87
N LYS A 158 33.95 -0.89 2.77
CA LYS A 158 33.46 0.26 3.55
C LYS A 158 32.00 0.57 3.27
N VAL A 159 31.57 0.52 1.99
CA VAL A 159 30.17 0.73 1.60
C VAL A 159 29.27 -0.38 2.14
N CYS A 160 29.67 -1.65 2.01
CA CYS A 160 28.89 -2.77 2.57
C CYS A 160 28.69 -2.63 4.10
N LEU A 161 29.75 -2.24 4.81
CA LEU A 161 29.69 -2.02 6.26
C LEU A 161 28.84 -0.80 6.63
N ALA A 162 28.92 0.29 5.86
CA ALA A 162 28.08 1.46 6.08
C ALA A 162 26.59 1.14 5.87
N ILE A 163 26.25 0.44 4.79
CA ILE A 163 24.87 0.01 4.54
C ILE A 163 24.34 -0.85 5.69
N ALA A 164 25.15 -1.80 6.18
CA ALA A 164 24.77 -2.65 7.32
C ALA A 164 24.60 -1.88 8.63
N HIS A 165 25.41 -0.84 8.86
CA HIS A 165 25.30 0.02 10.03
C HIS A 165 24.06 0.93 9.98
N TYR A 166 23.87 1.66 8.88
CA TYR A 166 22.83 2.68 8.76
C TYR A 166 21.43 2.11 8.48
N SER A 167 21.32 0.87 7.98
CA SER A 167 20.04 0.16 7.87
C SER A 167 19.49 -0.35 9.20
N GLN A 168 20.26 -0.24 10.29
CA GLN A 168 19.90 -0.71 11.63
C GLN A 168 20.13 0.38 12.69
N PRO A 169 19.34 1.48 12.64
CA PRO A 169 19.48 2.58 13.57
C PRO A 169 19.23 2.12 15.01
N THR A 170 20.10 2.51 15.93
CA THR A 170 19.99 2.14 17.36
C THR A 170 18.87 2.86 18.09
N ASP A 171 18.51 4.05 17.61
CA ASP A 171 17.48 4.92 18.17
C ASP A 171 16.57 5.49 17.07
N LEU A 172 15.33 5.81 17.44
CA LEU A 172 14.33 6.39 16.55
C LEU A 172 14.76 7.73 15.95
N GLN A 173 15.46 8.56 16.72
CA GLN A 173 15.92 9.89 16.29
C GLN A 173 17.02 9.82 15.22
N LEU A 174 17.62 8.65 15.00
CA LEU A 174 18.57 8.42 13.90
C LEU A 174 17.88 8.17 12.55
N LEU A 175 16.55 8.02 12.53
CA LEU A 175 15.81 7.94 11.27
C LEU A 175 15.84 9.29 10.55
N PHE A 176 16.03 9.23 9.24
CA PHE A 176 16.21 10.40 8.38
C PHE A 176 15.16 11.51 8.56
N ALA A 177 13.90 11.15 8.83
CA ALA A 177 12.81 12.09 9.07
C ALA A 177 13.17 13.20 10.09
N PHE A 178 13.90 12.89 11.15
CA PHE A 178 14.27 13.87 12.17
C PHE A 178 15.25 14.92 11.65
N GLU A 179 16.31 14.49 10.95
CA GLU A 179 17.27 15.42 10.33
C GLU A 179 16.62 16.21 9.19
N TYR A 180 15.75 15.58 8.39
CA TYR A 180 14.99 16.26 7.32
C TYR A 180 14.12 17.39 7.86
N VAL A 181 13.35 17.12 8.91
CA VAL A 181 12.48 18.13 9.54
C VAL A 181 13.31 19.15 10.31
N GLY A 182 14.32 18.73 11.07
CA GLY A 182 15.19 19.62 11.83
C GLY A 182 15.85 20.69 10.96
N LYS A 183 16.37 20.31 9.78
CA LYS A 183 16.92 21.28 8.81
C LYS A 183 15.90 22.31 8.34
N LYS A 184 14.62 21.93 8.20
CA LYS A 184 13.55 22.87 7.82
C LYS A 184 13.38 23.98 8.89
N TYR A 185 13.42 23.63 10.17
CA TYR A 185 13.30 24.60 11.26
C TYR A 185 14.52 25.54 11.34
N HIS A 186 15.74 25.03 11.15
CA HIS A 186 16.94 25.88 11.10
C HIS A 186 16.93 26.84 9.90
N ASN A 187 16.50 26.38 8.73
CA ASN A 187 16.38 27.24 7.54
C ASN A 187 15.31 28.32 7.71
N SER A 188 14.19 27.99 8.34
CA SER A 188 13.14 28.97 8.70
C SER A 188 13.64 29.99 9.73
N ALA A 189 14.39 29.56 10.75
CA ALA A 189 14.98 30.46 11.74
C ALA A 189 16.02 31.42 11.12
N ASN A 190 16.83 30.94 10.20
CA ASN A 190 17.81 31.78 9.49
C ASN A 190 17.16 32.85 8.61
N LYS A 191 15.91 32.66 8.15
CA LYS A 191 15.16 33.71 7.46
C LYS A 191 14.68 34.82 8.40
N ILE A 192 14.60 34.60 9.71
CA ILE A 192 14.13 35.60 10.67
C ILE A 192 15.25 36.59 11.05
N ASN A 193 16.52 36.18 11.02
CA ASN A 193 17.66 37.04 11.36
C ASN A 193 18.19 37.90 10.19
N GLY A 194 17.45 38.00 9.09
CA GLY A 194 17.75 38.91 7.97
C GLY A 194 16.46 39.50 7.42
N ILE A 195 16.10 40.71 7.87
CA ILE A 195 15.03 41.54 7.29
C ILE A 195 15.37 41.73 5.78
N PRO A 196 14.42 41.52 4.84
CA PRO A 196 13.09 42.10 4.90
C PRO A 196 11.94 41.08 4.90
N SER A 197 11.10 41.22 5.92
CA SER A 197 9.65 41.05 5.83
C SER A 197 9.12 41.98 4.74
N GLY A 198 9.17 41.51 3.51
CA GLY A 198 8.73 42.23 2.31
C GLY A 198 7.77 41.39 1.49
N ASP A 199 6.92 40.58 2.12
CA ASP A 199 5.67 40.11 1.51
C ASP A 199 4.71 39.60 2.59
N GLY A 200 3.45 40.03 2.54
CA GLY A 200 2.38 39.47 3.38
C GLY A 200 1.97 40.25 4.62
N GLY A 201 1.91 41.58 4.52
CA GLY A 201 0.92 42.33 5.30
C GLY A 201 -0.49 41.83 4.94
N GLY A 202 -1.35 41.68 5.93
CA GLY A 202 -2.74 41.28 5.75
C GLY A 202 -3.48 42.27 4.84
N GLY A 203 -3.67 41.87 3.59
CA GLY A 203 -4.60 42.49 2.66
C GLY A 203 -5.73 41.50 2.40
N GLY A 204 -6.88 41.73 3.01
CA GLY A 204 -8.14 41.10 2.62
C GLY A 204 -8.50 41.49 1.19
N GLY A 205 -7.97 40.75 0.22
CA GLY A 205 -8.39 40.79 -1.17
C GLY A 205 -9.26 39.58 -1.44
N GLY A 206 -10.58 39.78 -1.44
CA GLY A 206 -11.54 38.84 -2.01
C GLY A 206 -11.30 38.69 -3.51
N GLY A 207 -10.24 37.97 -3.87
CA GLY A 207 -10.05 37.46 -5.21
C GLY A 207 -10.78 36.12 -5.27
N ASN A 208 -11.84 36.06 -6.07
CA ASN A 208 -12.39 34.81 -6.58
C ASN A 208 -11.27 34.09 -7.36
N GLY A 209 -10.40 33.40 -6.61
CA GLY A 209 -9.41 32.47 -7.13
C GLY A 209 -10.17 31.28 -7.69
N ALA A 210 -10.46 31.38 -8.99
CA ALA A 210 -10.98 30.33 -9.81
C ALA A 210 -10.20 29.02 -9.61
N GLY A 211 -10.94 27.91 -9.54
CA GLY A 211 -10.48 26.63 -10.04
C GLY A 211 -9.46 25.83 -9.23
N GLY A 212 -8.89 26.35 -8.14
CA GLY A 212 -8.14 25.55 -7.18
C GLY A 212 -9.10 24.63 -6.44
N GLY A 213 -9.50 23.52 -7.07
CA GLY A 213 -10.43 22.54 -6.50
C GLY A 213 -10.04 22.32 -5.06
N SER A 214 -10.98 22.60 -4.15
CA SER A 214 -10.87 22.30 -2.72
C SER A 214 -10.51 20.83 -2.59
N SER A 215 -9.21 20.54 -2.64
CA SER A 215 -8.69 19.23 -2.33
C SER A 215 -8.98 19.13 -0.84
N GLN A 216 -10.07 18.44 -0.52
CA GLN A 216 -10.48 18.25 0.86
C GLN A 216 -9.29 17.64 1.59
N LYS A 217 -8.60 18.48 2.36
CA LYS A 217 -7.40 18.09 3.09
C LYS A 217 -7.79 16.97 4.04
N THR A 218 -7.06 15.86 3.98
CA THR A 218 -7.32 14.69 4.82
C THR A 218 -7.29 15.08 6.30
N PRO A 219 -8.40 14.86 7.05
CA PRO A 219 -8.44 15.13 8.49
C PRO A 219 -7.39 14.30 9.23
N LEU A 220 -6.65 14.93 10.14
CA LEU A 220 -5.57 14.25 10.89
C LEU A 220 -6.03 13.65 12.22
N PHE A 221 -7.23 14.01 12.70
CA PHE A 221 -7.82 13.55 13.96
C PHE A 221 -6.99 13.89 15.22
N GLU A 222 -6.19 14.95 15.13
CA GLU A 222 -5.35 15.44 16.23
C GLU A 222 -6.09 16.44 17.14
N THR A 223 -7.20 17.01 16.66
CA THR A 223 -7.93 18.07 17.37
C THR A 223 -9.33 17.63 17.75
N TYR A 224 -9.90 18.25 18.80
CA TYR A 224 -11.30 18.06 19.19
C TYR A 224 -12.26 18.24 18.00
N SER A 225 -12.04 19.27 17.18
CA SER A 225 -12.88 19.63 16.04
C SER A 225 -12.87 18.58 14.92
N ASP A 226 -11.78 17.84 14.74
CA ASP A 226 -11.73 16.73 13.77
C ASP A 226 -12.70 15.62 14.17
N TRP A 227 -12.71 15.25 15.45
CA TRP A 227 -13.60 14.22 15.99
C TRP A 227 -15.07 14.66 15.98
N ASP A 228 -15.35 15.92 16.34
CA ASP A 228 -16.71 16.48 16.27
C ASP A 228 -17.27 16.49 14.84
N ARG A 229 -16.44 16.82 13.83
CA ARG A 229 -16.84 16.72 12.42
C ARG A 229 -17.17 15.29 12.01
N GLU A 230 -16.41 14.30 12.48
CA GLU A 230 -16.66 12.89 12.15
C GLU A 230 -17.92 12.34 12.85
N ILE A 231 -18.20 12.75 14.09
CA ILE A 231 -19.48 12.48 14.77
C ILE A 231 -20.65 13.05 13.96
N LYS A 232 -20.53 14.30 13.50
CA LYS A 232 -21.57 14.96 12.69
C LYS A 232 -21.76 14.28 11.33
N ARG A 233 -20.67 13.87 10.66
CA ARG A 233 -20.71 13.18 9.36
C ARG A 233 -21.47 11.86 9.45
N THR A 234 -21.27 11.11 10.53
CA THR A 234 -21.89 9.80 10.78
C THR A 234 -23.26 9.90 11.45
N GLY A 235 -23.67 11.09 11.92
CA GLY A 235 -24.93 11.28 12.64
C GLY A 235 -24.96 10.65 14.04
N ALA A 236 -23.79 10.48 14.68
CA ALA A 236 -23.63 9.77 15.96
C ALA A 236 -24.10 10.59 17.18
N SER A 237 -25.38 10.95 17.26
CA SER A 237 -25.94 11.87 18.27
C SER A 237 -25.79 11.43 19.74
N GLY A 238 -25.69 10.13 20.00
CA GLY A 238 -25.47 9.56 21.35
C GLY A 238 -24.01 9.55 21.82
N TRP A 239 -23.10 10.15 21.06
CA TRP A 239 -21.66 10.12 21.28
C TRP A 239 -21.09 11.53 21.42
N ARG A 240 -20.01 11.67 22.21
CA ARG A 240 -19.32 12.94 22.43
C ARG A 240 -17.81 12.78 22.35
N VAL A 241 -17.15 13.85 21.97
CA VAL A 241 -15.69 13.96 22.11
C VAL A 241 -15.35 14.11 23.60
N CYS A 242 -14.30 13.43 24.02
CA CYS A 242 -13.82 13.35 25.39
C CYS A 242 -12.34 13.71 25.41
N SER A 243 -11.99 14.71 26.22
CA SER A 243 -10.64 15.31 26.33
C SER A 243 -9.90 14.88 27.59
N ILE A 244 -10.36 13.86 28.31
CA ILE A 244 -9.73 13.41 29.56
C ILE A 244 -8.25 13.01 29.38
N ASN A 245 -7.85 12.65 28.17
CA ASN A 245 -6.49 12.24 27.83
C ASN A 245 -5.65 13.35 27.20
N GLU A 246 -6.08 14.61 27.28
CA GLU A 246 -5.27 15.75 26.87
C GLU A 246 -3.93 15.76 27.61
N GLY A 247 -2.83 16.01 26.89
CA GLY A 247 -1.48 15.85 27.42
C GLY A 247 -1.05 14.40 27.70
N TYR A 248 -1.83 13.40 27.29
CA TYR A 248 -1.58 11.96 27.50
C TYR A 248 -1.48 11.55 28.97
N MET A 249 -2.13 12.30 29.86
CA MET A 249 -2.05 12.12 31.32
C MET A 249 -2.69 10.80 31.81
N ILE A 250 -3.57 10.20 31.01
CA ILE A 250 -4.24 8.94 31.37
C ILE A 250 -3.63 7.76 30.63
N SER A 251 -3.50 7.84 29.30
CA SER A 251 -2.96 6.77 28.47
C SER A 251 -2.07 7.35 27.37
N THR A 252 -0.84 6.86 27.31
CA THR A 252 0.13 7.15 26.26
C THR A 252 -0.12 6.34 24.97
N CYS A 253 -1.07 5.40 25.02
CA CYS A 253 -1.43 4.55 23.89
C CYS A 253 -2.66 5.07 23.13
N LEU A 254 -3.46 5.96 23.73
CA LEU A 254 -4.61 6.60 23.10
C LEU A 254 -4.28 8.02 22.62
N PRO A 255 -5.05 8.56 21.66
CA PRO A 255 -4.93 9.97 21.28
C PRO A 255 -5.42 10.89 22.41
N GLU A 256 -5.11 12.19 22.34
CA GLU A 256 -5.54 13.18 23.33
C GLU A 256 -7.07 13.30 23.43
N TYR A 257 -7.74 13.16 22.28
CA TYR A 257 -9.19 13.22 22.15
C TYR A 257 -9.71 11.87 21.65
N ILE A 258 -10.69 11.32 22.37
CA ILE A 258 -11.39 10.08 22.01
C ILE A 258 -12.89 10.33 21.97
N VAL A 259 -13.66 9.47 21.32
CA VAL A 259 -15.12 9.56 21.28
C VAL A 259 -15.74 8.45 22.11
N VAL A 260 -16.67 8.81 22.99
CA VAL A 260 -17.29 7.93 23.99
C VAL A 260 -18.81 8.18 24.06
N PRO A 261 -19.62 7.24 24.60
CA PRO A 261 -21.03 7.48 24.86
C PRO A 261 -21.24 8.72 25.73
N SER A 262 -22.17 9.59 25.35
CA SER A 262 -22.46 10.82 26.10
C SER A 262 -22.93 10.56 27.54
N SER A 263 -23.45 9.36 27.81
CA SER A 263 -23.92 8.93 29.13
C SER A 263 -22.81 8.43 30.08
N LEU A 264 -21.58 8.23 29.59
CA LEU A 264 -20.42 7.93 30.44
C LEU A 264 -19.81 9.24 30.94
N ALA A 265 -19.64 9.38 32.26
CA ALA A 265 -18.97 10.52 32.85
C ALA A 265 -17.45 10.40 32.73
N ASP A 266 -16.77 11.55 32.60
CA ASP A 266 -15.30 11.59 32.52
C ASP A 266 -14.61 11.00 33.76
N GLN A 267 -15.23 11.16 34.94
CA GLN A 267 -14.73 10.59 36.18
C GLN A 267 -14.80 9.05 36.20
N ASP A 268 -15.89 8.48 35.66
CA ASP A 268 -16.04 7.02 35.52
C ASP A 268 -14.94 6.48 34.60
N LEU A 269 -14.71 7.14 33.46
CA LEU A 269 -13.67 6.77 32.50
C LEU A 269 -12.28 6.81 33.14
N LYS A 270 -11.93 7.91 33.82
CA LYS A 270 -10.65 8.03 34.56
C LYS A 270 -10.42 6.86 35.51
N ILE A 271 -11.44 6.46 36.27
CA ILE A 271 -11.37 5.33 37.20
C ILE A 271 -11.19 4.03 36.41
N PHE A 272 -12.09 3.72 35.47
CA PHE A 272 -12.07 2.46 34.71
C PHE A 272 -10.80 2.28 33.89
N SER A 273 -10.16 3.37 33.46
CA SER A 273 -8.91 3.34 32.68
C SER A 273 -7.83 2.46 33.31
N HIS A 274 -7.74 2.43 34.65
CA HIS A 274 -6.75 1.65 35.40
C HIS A 274 -6.93 0.14 35.22
N SER A 275 -8.16 -0.29 34.92
CA SER A 275 -8.55 -1.69 34.79
C SER A 275 -8.36 -2.23 33.38
N PHE A 276 -8.12 -1.37 32.37
CA PHE A 276 -7.85 -1.78 30.99
C PHE A 276 -6.36 -2.07 30.73
N VAL A 277 -6.09 -3.07 29.89
CA VAL A 277 -4.76 -3.26 29.31
C VAL A 277 -4.34 -1.99 28.55
N GLY A 278 -3.11 -1.52 28.79
CA GLY A 278 -2.61 -0.26 28.21
C GLY A 278 -3.41 1.01 28.57
N ARG A 279 -4.33 0.92 29.54
CA ARG A 279 -5.33 1.97 29.86
C ARG A 279 -6.17 2.36 28.64
N ARG A 280 -6.37 1.42 27.70
CA ARG A 280 -7.10 1.63 26.44
C ARG A 280 -8.59 1.41 26.66
N MET A 281 -9.23 2.47 27.14
CA MET A 281 -10.68 2.56 27.31
C MET A 281 -11.43 2.39 25.97
N PRO A 282 -12.76 2.13 26.03
CA PRO A 282 -13.57 2.01 24.82
C PRO A 282 -13.45 3.24 23.92
N LEU A 283 -13.19 2.99 22.64
CA LEU A 283 -13.04 3.99 21.60
C LEU A 283 -14.12 3.78 20.54
N TRP A 284 -14.94 4.79 20.31
CA TRP A 284 -15.84 4.81 19.16
C TRP A 284 -15.06 4.91 17.85
N CYS A 285 -15.40 4.04 16.90
CA CYS A 285 -14.85 4.07 15.55
C CYS A 285 -15.80 4.77 14.58
N TRP A 286 -17.07 4.34 14.58
CA TRP A 286 -18.06 4.75 13.58
C TRP A 286 -19.49 4.44 14.02
N SER A 287 -20.48 5.10 13.44
CA SER A 287 -21.91 4.79 13.64
C SER A 287 -22.64 4.64 12.31
N HIS A 288 -23.49 3.62 12.25
CA HIS A 288 -24.40 3.36 11.14
C HIS A 288 -25.57 4.35 11.16
N SER A 289 -26.16 4.59 9.98
CA SER A 289 -27.32 5.46 9.81
C SER A 289 -28.56 5.01 10.61
N ASN A 290 -28.63 3.73 10.97
CA ASN A 290 -29.67 3.16 11.83
C ASN A 290 -29.42 3.41 13.34
N GLY A 291 -28.26 3.96 13.71
CA GLY A 291 -27.85 4.24 15.09
C GLY A 291 -26.90 3.21 15.73
N SER A 292 -26.66 2.06 15.08
CA SER A 292 -25.73 1.03 15.55
C SER A 292 -24.29 1.52 15.51
N ALA A 293 -23.55 1.33 16.60
CA ALA A 293 -22.18 1.83 16.72
C ALA A 293 -21.15 0.70 16.65
N LEU A 294 -19.99 1.01 16.05
CA LEU A 294 -18.80 0.18 16.08
C LEU A 294 -17.80 0.76 17.08
N VAL A 295 -17.38 -0.05 18.05
CA VAL A 295 -16.54 0.37 19.18
C VAL A 295 -15.38 -0.60 19.32
N ARG A 296 -14.21 -0.11 19.69
CA ARG A 296 -13.04 -0.93 20.06
C ARG A 296 -12.79 -0.86 21.55
N MET A 297 -12.40 -1.97 22.15
CA MET A 297 -12.20 -2.07 23.59
C MET A 297 -11.07 -3.06 23.90
N ALA A 298 -10.08 -2.63 24.67
CA ALA A 298 -9.06 -3.54 25.18
C ALA A 298 -9.64 -4.47 26.27
N LEU A 299 -8.93 -5.55 26.60
CA LEU A 299 -9.31 -6.41 27.73
C LEU A 299 -9.24 -5.64 29.07
N ILE A 300 -10.15 -5.98 29.98
CA ILE A 300 -10.09 -5.51 31.36
C ILE A 300 -9.28 -6.55 32.15
N LYS A 301 -8.10 -6.16 32.62
CA LYS A 301 -7.19 -7.06 33.37
C LYS A 301 -7.68 -7.36 34.78
N ASP A 302 -8.50 -6.48 35.35
CA ASP A 302 -9.06 -6.66 36.69
C ASP A 302 -10.30 -7.55 36.62
N VAL A 303 -10.12 -8.83 36.92
CA VAL A 303 -11.17 -9.86 36.89
C VAL A 303 -12.32 -9.53 37.85
N LEU A 304 -12.04 -8.88 38.99
CA LEU A 304 -13.06 -8.53 39.98
C LEU A 304 -13.96 -7.39 39.48
N GLN A 305 -13.38 -6.44 38.75
CA GLN A 305 -14.12 -5.29 38.21
C GLN A 305 -14.68 -5.54 36.80
N GLN A 306 -14.17 -6.54 36.07
CA GLN A 306 -14.54 -6.88 34.68
C GLN A 306 -16.05 -6.78 34.46
N ARG A 307 -16.84 -7.55 35.22
CA ARG A 307 -18.30 -7.63 35.04
C ARG A 307 -18.99 -6.29 35.24
N LYS A 308 -18.58 -5.53 36.27
CA LYS A 308 -19.16 -4.23 36.61
C LYS A 308 -18.85 -3.19 35.54
N ILE A 309 -17.59 -3.12 35.11
CA ILE A 309 -17.12 -2.17 34.09
C ILE A 309 -17.76 -2.51 32.74
N ASP A 310 -17.77 -3.78 32.34
CA ASP A 310 -18.42 -4.24 31.12
C ASP A 310 -19.89 -3.88 31.08
N GLN A 311 -20.64 -4.18 32.15
CA GLN A 311 -22.06 -3.87 32.21
C GLN A 311 -22.30 -2.36 32.11
N ARG A 312 -21.47 -1.55 32.78
CA ARG A 312 -21.58 -0.08 32.72
C ARG A 312 -21.35 0.47 31.32
N ILE A 313 -20.34 -0.05 30.61
CA ILE A 313 -20.01 0.37 29.24
C ILE A 313 -21.08 -0.10 28.26
N CYS A 314 -21.48 -1.37 28.30
CA CYS A 314 -22.54 -1.90 27.45
C CYS A 314 -23.84 -1.13 27.64
N ASN A 315 -24.26 -0.87 28.88
CA ASN A 315 -25.44 -0.06 29.15
C ASN A 315 -25.34 1.36 28.57
N ALA A 316 -24.13 1.95 28.57
CA ALA A 316 -23.93 3.27 27.98
C ALA A 316 -24.01 3.25 26.45
N ILE A 317 -23.44 2.23 25.80
CA ILE A 317 -23.54 2.02 24.35
C ILE A 317 -24.99 1.78 23.94
N THR A 318 -25.71 0.90 24.65
CA THR A 318 -27.15 0.67 24.47
C THR A 318 -27.92 1.99 24.60
N LYS A 319 -27.62 2.83 25.61
CA LYS A 319 -28.26 4.14 25.77
C LYS A 319 -27.97 5.13 24.62
N SER A 320 -26.84 4.99 23.94
CA SER A 320 -26.48 5.82 22.78
C SER A 320 -27.20 5.41 21.49
N HIS A 321 -27.78 4.21 21.44
CA HIS A 321 -28.57 3.75 20.31
C HIS A 321 -30.00 4.33 20.37
N PRO A 322 -30.56 4.89 19.27
CA PRO A 322 -31.90 5.49 19.28
C PRO A 322 -33.00 4.53 19.76
N GLN A 323 -32.94 3.27 19.33
CA GLN A 323 -33.85 2.18 19.74
C GLN A 323 -33.36 1.40 20.98
N ARG A 324 -32.31 1.86 21.67
CA ARG A 324 -31.70 1.15 22.81
C ARG A 324 -31.37 -0.32 22.52
N SER A 325 -30.78 -0.55 21.35
CA SER A 325 -30.42 -1.89 20.91
C SER A 325 -29.30 -2.51 21.75
N ASP A 326 -29.27 -3.83 21.80
CA ASP A 326 -28.26 -4.60 22.51
C ASP A 326 -26.86 -4.45 21.87
N VAL A 327 -25.85 -4.88 22.62
CA VAL A 327 -24.45 -4.81 22.23
C VAL A 327 -23.92 -6.22 21.97
N TYR A 328 -23.42 -6.46 20.76
CA TYR A 328 -22.71 -7.68 20.39
C TYR A 328 -21.20 -7.48 20.63
N LYS A 329 -20.58 -8.39 21.38
CA LYS A 329 -19.12 -8.38 21.61
C LYS A 329 -18.44 -9.44 20.75
N SER A 330 -17.45 -9.02 19.98
CA SER A 330 -16.62 -9.90 19.16
C SER A 330 -15.22 -9.99 19.74
N ASP A 331 -14.86 -11.17 20.25
CA ASP A 331 -13.52 -11.48 20.73
C ASP A 331 -12.61 -11.86 19.56
N LEU A 332 -11.74 -10.94 19.15
CA LEU A 332 -10.90 -11.11 17.96
C LEU A 332 -9.76 -12.09 18.18
N ASP A 333 -9.22 -12.17 19.40
CA ASP A 333 -8.11 -13.08 19.74
C ASP A 333 -8.53 -14.55 19.62
N LYS A 334 -9.83 -14.84 19.80
CA LYS A 334 -10.40 -16.19 19.59
C LYS A 334 -10.80 -16.51 18.16
N THR A 335 -11.05 -15.47 17.34
CA THR A 335 -11.69 -15.65 16.03
C THR A 335 -10.72 -15.52 14.87
N LEU A 336 -9.64 -14.76 15.05
CA LEU A 336 -8.69 -14.41 14.00
C LEU A 336 -7.26 -14.81 14.38
N PRO A 337 -6.40 -15.06 13.38
CA PRO A 337 -5.00 -15.36 13.64
C PRO A 337 -4.31 -14.16 14.28
N ASN A 338 -3.43 -14.43 15.23
CA ASN A 338 -2.67 -13.39 15.91
C ASN A 338 -1.57 -12.82 15.00
N ILE A 339 -0.97 -11.72 15.45
CA ILE A 339 0.08 -10.99 14.73
C ILE A 339 1.31 -11.84 14.36
N GLN A 340 1.68 -12.85 15.15
CA GLN A 340 2.84 -13.71 14.92
C GLN A 340 2.52 -14.76 13.85
N GLU A 341 1.30 -15.30 13.86
CA GLU A 341 0.81 -16.19 12.82
C GLU A 341 0.75 -15.47 11.47
N VAL A 342 0.23 -14.24 11.44
CA VAL A 342 0.20 -13.39 10.22
C VAL A 342 1.63 -13.10 9.73
N GLN A 343 2.58 -12.81 10.63
CA GLN A 343 3.99 -12.64 10.26
C GLN A 343 4.58 -13.93 9.67
N ALA A 344 4.37 -15.08 10.29
CA ALA A 344 4.87 -16.36 9.79
C ALA A 344 4.31 -16.71 8.40
N ALA A 345 3.02 -16.45 8.18
CA ALA A 345 2.38 -16.63 6.87
C ALA A 345 3.01 -15.73 5.79
N PHE A 346 3.27 -14.46 6.13
CA PHE A 346 3.91 -13.53 5.22
C PHE A 346 5.36 -13.91 4.88
N VAL A 347 6.15 -14.36 5.85
CA VAL A 347 7.52 -14.82 5.59
C VAL A 347 7.50 -15.98 4.59
N LYS A 348 6.59 -16.95 4.76
CA LYS A 348 6.41 -18.05 3.81
C LYS A 348 5.98 -17.58 2.43
N LEU A 349 5.01 -16.66 2.36
CA LEU A 349 4.57 -16.07 1.08
C LEU A 349 5.71 -15.36 0.36
N LYS A 350 6.47 -14.52 1.08
CA LYS A 350 7.61 -13.80 0.51
C LYS A 350 8.69 -14.78 0.02
N GLN A 351 8.99 -15.83 0.79
CA GLN A 351 9.92 -16.87 0.38
C GLN A 351 9.46 -17.55 -0.91
N LEU A 352 8.17 -17.93 -1.00
CA LEU A 352 7.59 -18.55 -2.19
C LEU A 352 7.62 -17.63 -3.42
N CYS A 353 7.26 -16.36 -3.25
CA CYS A 353 7.17 -15.41 -4.37
C CYS A 353 8.56 -14.98 -4.88
N VAL A 354 9.55 -14.89 -3.98
CA VAL A 354 10.84 -14.25 -4.29
C VAL A 354 12.02 -15.22 -4.24
N ASN A 355 12.15 -16.05 -3.21
CA ASN A 355 13.39 -16.78 -2.92
C ASN A 355 13.44 -18.20 -3.51
N GLU A 356 12.32 -18.91 -3.57
CA GLU A 356 12.26 -20.30 -4.04
C GLU A 356 12.23 -20.40 -5.58
N PRO A 357 12.96 -21.32 -6.23
CA PRO A 357 12.77 -21.62 -7.66
C PRO A 357 11.29 -21.92 -7.92
N PHE A 358 10.76 -21.46 -9.06
CA PHE A 358 9.36 -21.72 -9.37
C PHE A 358 9.29 -23.21 -9.66
N GLU A 359 8.46 -23.91 -8.89
CA GLU A 359 8.15 -25.31 -9.11
C GLU A 359 7.83 -25.57 -10.58
N GLU A 360 8.29 -26.70 -11.11
CA GLU A 360 8.08 -27.11 -12.51
C GLU A 360 6.59 -27.34 -12.85
N THR A 361 5.75 -27.53 -11.84
CA THR A 361 4.31 -27.80 -11.98
C THR A 361 3.47 -26.80 -11.18
N GLU A 362 2.35 -26.36 -11.76
CA GLU A 362 1.41 -25.42 -11.15
C GLU A 362 0.79 -25.98 -9.86
N GLU A 363 0.47 -27.27 -9.82
CA GLU A 363 -0.18 -27.90 -8.67
C GLU A 363 0.68 -27.81 -7.41
N LYS A 364 2.00 -28.01 -7.56
CA LYS A 364 2.96 -27.86 -6.46
C LYS A 364 3.04 -26.41 -5.98
N TRP A 365 3.08 -25.45 -6.91
CA TRP A 365 3.16 -24.04 -6.54
C TRP A 365 1.89 -23.57 -5.81
N LEU A 366 0.70 -23.96 -6.29
CA LEU A 366 -0.57 -23.65 -5.62
C LEU A 366 -0.68 -24.32 -4.25
N SER A 367 -0.21 -25.55 -4.12
CA SER A 367 -0.13 -26.25 -2.82
C SER A 367 0.81 -25.51 -1.86
N SER A 368 1.97 -25.06 -2.34
CA SER A 368 2.90 -24.25 -1.55
C SER A 368 2.30 -22.90 -1.15
N LEU A 369 1.53 -22.26 -2.03
CA LEU A 369 0.80 -21.03 -1.73
C LEU A 369 -0.25 -21.25 -0.63
N GLU A 370 -1.03 -22.33 -0.72
CA GLU A 370 -2.00 -22.70 0.32
C GLU A 370 -1.29 -22.94 1.67
N ASN A 371 -0.14 -23.62 1.65
CA ASN A 371 0.68 -23.87 2.83
C ASN A 371 1.25 -22.60 3.51
N THR A 372 1.25 -21.45 2.81
CA THR A 372 1.58 -20.16 3.44
C THR A 372 0.51 -19.68 4.41
N ARG A 373 -0.76 -20.09 4.21
CA ARG A 373 -1.96 -19.59 4.89
C ARG A 373 -2.28 -18.10 4.68
N TRP A 374 -1.53 -17.38 3.84
CA TRP A 374 -1.74 -15.94 3.69
C TRP A 374 -3.15 -15.60 3.16
N LEU A 375 -3.57 -16.23 2.06
CA LEU A 375 -4.91 -15.99 1.49
C LEU A 375 -6.03 -16.52 2.39
N GLU A 376 -5.76 -17.56 3.17
CA GLU A 376 -6.68 -18.05 4.21
C GLU A 376 -6.93 -16.97 5.27
N TYR A 377 -5.87 -16.28 5.72
CA TYR A 377 -6.00 -15.20 6.70
C TYR A 377 -6.70 -13.98 6.09
N VAL A 378 -6.36 -13.55 4.87
CA VAL A 378 -7.10 -12.49 4.15
C VAL A 378 -8.61 -12.83 4.10
N ARG A 379 -8.94 -14.09 3.76
CA ARG A 379 -10.31 -14.60 3.74
C ARG A 379 -10.96 -14.55 5.13
N ALA A 380 -10.27 -14.95 6.18
CA ALA A 380 -10.78 -14.98 7.55
C ALA A 380 -11.17 -13.57 8.03
N PHE A 381 -10.31 -12.57 7.81
CA PHE A 381 -10.62 -11.18 8.15
C PHE A 381 -11.81 -10.64 7.36
N LEU A 382 -11.88 -10.90 6.05
CA LEU A 382 -13.02 -10.47 5.23
C LEU A 382 -14.33 -11.13 5.66
N LYS A 383 -14.30 -12.43 5.95
CA LYS A 383 -15.48 -13.18 6.41
C LYS A 383 -15.98 -12.63 7.75
N HIS A 384 -15.09 -12.50 8.73
CA HIS A 384 -15.44 -11.99 10.06
C HIS A 384 -15.99 -10.55 9.99
N SER A 385 -15.32 -9.67 9.22
CA SER A 385 -15.84 -8.31 9.00
C SER A 385 -17.23 -8.31 8.35
N ALA A 386 -17.49 -9.19 7.38
CA ALA A 386 -18.79 -9.30 6.74
C ALA A 386 -19.89 -9.78 7.70
N GLU A 387 -19.56 -10.69 8.63
CA GLU A 387 -20.47 -11.14 9.70
C GLU A 387 -20.80 -9.98 10.65
N LEU A 388 -19.82 -9.14 11.01
CA LEU A 388 -20.07 -7.94 11.83
C LEU A 388 -20.88 -6.86 11.09
N VAL A 389 -20.72 -6.75 9.77
CA VAL A 389 -21.59 -5.91 8.93
C VAL A 389 -23.04 -6.39 9.02
N TYR A 390 -23.28 -7.70 8.98
CA TYR A 390 -24.61 -8.26 9.17
C TYR A 390 -25.22 -7.89 10.54
N MET A 391 -24.42 -7.95 11.62
CA MET A 391 -24.87 -7.55 12.95
C MET A 391 -25.26 -6.06 13.03
N LEU A 392 -24.47 -5.18 12.41
CA LEU A 392 -24.71 -3.73 12.40
C LEU A 392 -25.89 -3.33 11.50
N GLU A 393 -25.96 -3.89 10.28
CA GLU A 393 -26.93 -3.48 9.26
C GLU A 393 -28.28 -4.20 9.41
N SER A 394 -28.27 -5.52 9.52
CA SER A 394 -29.51 -6.32 9.49
C SER A 394 -30.11 -6.58 10.87
N LYS A 395 -29.27 -6.77 11.90
CA LYS A 395 -29.74 -6.99 13.28
C LYS A 395 -29.85 -5.69 14.09
N HIS A 396 -29.36 -4.58 13.54
CA HIS A 396 -29.36 -3.26 14.20
C HIS A 396 -28.71 -3.29 15.59
N LEU A 397 -27.64 -4.08 15.76
CA LEU A 397 -26.90 -4.20 17.01
C LEU A 397 -25.65 -3.33 16.98
N SER A 398 -25.30 -2.71 18.11
CA SER A 398 -23.96 -2.11 18.24
C SER A 398 -22.91 -3.19 18.47
N VAL A 399 -21.73 -3.05 17.87
CA VAL A 399 -20.65 -4.04 17.92
C VAL A 399 -19.46 -3.49 18.70
N VAL A 400 -18.96 -4.28 19.65
CA VAL A 400 -17.70 -4.04 20.36
C VAL A 400 -16.66 -5.05 19.90
N LEU A 401 -15.58 -4.57 19.29
CA LEU A 401 -14.38 -5.34 18.96
C LEU A 401 -13.48 -5.41 20.19
N GLN A 402 -13.34 -6.62 20.73
CA GLN A 402 -12.52 -6.89 21.90
C GLN A 402 -11.24 -7.61 21.48
N GLU A 403 -10.11 -7.10 21.96
CA GLU A 403 -8.77 -7.61 21.69
C GLU A 403 -7.88 -7.25 22.90
N GLU A 404 -6.85 -8.04 23.21
CA GLU A 404 -5.96 -7.84 24.37
C GLU A 404 -5.52 -6.37 24.55
N GLU A 405 -4.75 -5.83 23.60
CA GLU A 405 -4.34 -4.43 23.60
C GLU A 405 -5.32 -3.52 22.82
N GLY A 406 -6.24 -4.07 22.02
CA GLY A 406 -7.21 -3.27 21.25
C GLY A 406 -6.58 -2.33 20.23
N ARG A 407 -5.45 -2.71 19.60
CA ARG A 407 -4.65 -1.84 18.72
C ARG A 407 -3.98 -2.54 17.53
N ASP A 408 -4.26 -3.81 17.27
CA ASP A 408 -3.78 -4.53 16.09
C ASP A 408 -4.93 -5.10 15.28
N LEU A 409 -5.46 -6.28 15.63
CA LEU A 409 -6.52 -6.97 14.88
C LEU A 409 -7.77 -6.11 14.73
N SER A 410 -8.12 -5.38 15.80
CA SER A 410 -9.27 -4.48 15.79
C SER A 410 -9.09 -3.29 14.85
N CYS A 411 -7.86 -2.86 14.50
CA CYS A 411 -7.64 -1.84 13.46
C CYS A 411 -8.10 -2.36 12.09
N CYS A 412 -7.68 -3.59 11.75
CA CYS A 412 -8.00 -4.23 10.49
C CYS A 412 -9.51 -4.44 10.36
N VAL A 413 -10.13 -5.10 11.35
CA VAL A 413 -11.57 -5.40 11.32
C VAL A 413 -12.41 -4.13 11.32
N ALA A 414 -12.08 -3.13 12.15
CA ALA A 414 -12.83 -1.87 12.18
C ALA A 414 -12.76 -1.11 10.85
N SER A 415 -11.60 -1.14 10.20
CA SER A 415 -11.42 -0.50 8.89
C SER A 415 -12.19 -1.23 7.80
N LEU A 416 -12.13 -2.57 7.75
CA LEU A 416 -12.84 -3.36 6.75
C LEU A 416 -14.36 -3.22 6.87
N VAL A 417 -14.91 -3.26 8.10
CA VAL A 417 -16.34 -3.03 8.35
C VAL A 417 -16.75 -1.64 7.85
N GLN A 418 -15.94 -0.60 8.13
CA GLN A 418 -16.19 0.76 7.66
C GLN A 418 -16.13 0.87 6.12
N VAL A 419 -15.15 0.25 5.45
CA VAL A 419 -15.07 0.19 3.98
C VAL A 419 -16.29 -0.51 3.38
N MET A 420 -16.79 -1.56 4.02
CA MET A 420 -17.97 -2.31 3.57
C MET A 420 -19.28 -1.53 3.76
N LEU A 421 -19.42 -0.72 4.81
CA LEU A 421 -20.66 -0.01 5.15
C LEU A 421 -20.74 1.41 4.58
N ASP A 422 -19.65 2.16 4.59
CA ASP A 422 -19.65 3.60 4.32
C ASP A 422 -18.93 3.92 3.00
N PRO A 423 -19.64 4.36 1.95
CA PRO A 423 -19.03 4.66 0.66
C PRO A 423 -18.02 5.82 0.73
N TYR A 424 -18.06 6.67 1.77
CA TYR A 424 -17.05 7.71 1.97
C TYR A 424 -15.65 7.10 2.04
N PHE A 425 -15.47 5.99 2.75
CA PHE A 425 -14.16 5.34 2.91
C PHE A 425 -13.66 4.61 1.66
N ARG A 426 -14.43 4.59 0.57
CA ARG A 426 -14.01 4.10 -0.76
C ARG A 426 -13.50 5.23 -1.67
N THR A 427 -13.62 6.48 -1.22
CA THR A 427 -12.96 7.64 -1.83
C THR A 427 -11.50 7.70 -1.40
N ILE A 428 -10.64 8.37 -2.18
CA ILE A 428 -9.23 8.57 -1.81
C ILE A 428 -9.15 9.33 -0.48
N THR A 429 -9.84 10.46 -0.33
CA THR A 429 -9.80 11.26 0.90
C THR A 429 -10.38 10.50 2.10
N GLY A 430 -11.48 9.76 1.90
CA GLY A 430 -12.08 8.96 2.95
C GLY A 430 -11.19 7.79 3.37
N PHE A 431 -10.57 7.07 2.44
CA PHE A 431 -9.68 5.98 2.80
C PHE A 431 -8.44 6.47 3.57
N GLN A 432 -7.88 7.62 3.19
CA GLN A 432 -6.81 8.27 3.95
C GLN A 432 -7.26 8.66 5.36
N SER A 433 -8.46 9.23 5.50
CA SER A 433 -9.00 9.62 6.81
C SER A 433 -9.29 8.40 7.68
N LEU A 434 -9.75 7.29 7.09
CA LEU A 434 -9.91 6.00 7.77
C LEU A 434 -8.58 5.49 8.32
N ILE A 435 -7.52 5.45 7.50
CA ILE A 435 -6.21 4.98 7.95
C ILE A 435 -5.65 5.89 9.04
N GLN A 436 -5.75 7.20 8.83
CA GLN A 436 -5.31 8.19 9.80
C GLN A 436 -6.03 8.03 11.14
N LYS A 437 -7.35 7.77 11.15
CA LYS A 437 -8.16 7.56 12.35
C LYS A 437 -7.86 6.21 13.01
N GLU A 438 -8.05 5.12 12.28
CA GLU A 438 -8.10 3.75 12.83
C GLU A 438 -6.73 3.10 13.03
N TRP A 439 -5.70 3.59 12.35
CA TRP A 439 -4.34 3.06 12.45
C TRP A 439 -3.43 4.05 13.14
N VAL A 440 -3.31 5.28 12.63
CA VAL A 440 -2.33 6.24 13.15
C VAL A 440 -2.76 6.79 14.51
N MET A 441 -3.95 7.39 14.59
CA MET A 441 -4.41 8.03 15.83
C MET A 441 -4.87 7.02 16.88
N ALA A 442 -5.47 5.89 16.48
CA ALA A 442 -5.83 4.81 17.41
C ALA A 442 -4.60 4.09 18.02
N GLY A 443 -3.39 4.36 17.52
CA GLY A 443 -2.13 3.90 18.11
C GLY A 443 -1.68 2.52 17.63
N TYR A 444 -1.91 2.17 16.36
CA TYR A 444 -1.26 1.00 15.75
C TYR A 444 0.26 1.16 15.81
N GLN A 445 0.97 0.08 16.13
CA GLN A 445 2.39 0.11 16.49
C GLN A 445 3.31 0.15 15.25
N PHE A 446 3.15 1.13 14.35
CA PHE A 446 3.87 1.13 13.06
C PHE A 446 5.38 0.97 13.19
N LEU A 447 6.03 1.61 14.16
CA LEU A 447 7.49 1.50 14.35
C LEU A 447 7.91 0.05 14.62
N ASP A 448 7.18 -0.63 15.51
CA ASP A 448 7.47 -2.00 15.92
C ASP A 448 7.00 -3.02 14.87
N ARG A 449 5.81 -2.81 14.30
CA ARG A 449 5.21 -3.68 13.27
C ARG A 449 5.96 -3.62 11.95
N CYS A 450 6.46 -2.45 11.55
CA CYS A 450 7.31 -2.29 10.37
C CYS A 450 8.79 -2.57 10.66
N ASN A 451 9.16 -2.76 11.93
CA ASN A 451 10.51 -3.08 12.40
C ASN A 451 11.60 -2.20 11.77
N HIS A 452 11.42 -0.87 11.88
CA HIS A 452 12.38 0.11 11.33
C HIS A 452 13.71 0.15 12.11
N LEU A 453 13.68 -0.22 13.38
CA LEU A 453 14.88 -0.26 14.24
C LEU A 453 15.54 -1.64 14.29
N LYS A 454 15.00 -2.65 13.58
CA LYS A 454 15.58 -4.01 13.47
C LYS A 454 15.77 -4.75 14.80
N ARG A 455 14.94 -4.42 15.79
CA ARG A 455 15.00 -4.94 17.17
C ARG A 455 13.63 -5.42 17.67
N SER A 456 12.60 -5.33 16.83
CA SER A 456 11.24 -5.70 17.20
C SER A 456 11.01 -7.19 16.97
N GLU A 457 10.65 -7.91 18.02
CA GLU A 457 10.09 -9.28 17.94
C GLU A 457 8.60 -9.25 17.56
N LYS A 458 8.03 -8.05 17.44
CA LYS A 458 6.62 -7.75 17.20
C LYS A 458 6.35 -7.35 15.74
N GLU A 459 7.28 -7.60 14.81
CA GLU A 459 7.08 -7.35 13.37
C GLU A 459 5.84 -8.11 12.86
N SER A 460 4.96 -7.41 12.14
CA SER A 460 3.76 -8.03 11.57
C SER A 460 3.23 -7.20 10.40
N PRO A 461 2.91 -7.82 9.25
CA PRO A 461 2.43 -7.14 8.05
C PRO A 461 0.90 -7.03 8.07
N LEU A 462 0.29 -6.81 9.25
CA LEU A 462 -1.16 -6.72 9.38
C LEU A 462 -1.74 -5.55 8.58
N PHE A 463 -1.01 -4.44 8.46
CA PHE A 463 -1.39 -3.34 7.57
C PHE A 463 -1.40 -3.76 6.09
N LEU A 464 -0.45 -4.60 5.66
CA LEU A 464 -0.48 -5.16 4.30
C LEU A 464 -1.66 -6.13 4.12
N LEU A 465 -1.96 -6.97 5.12
CA LEU A 465 -3.13 -7.84 5.09
C LEU A 465 -4.42 -7.02 4.93
N PHE A 466 -4.54 -5.89 5.63
CA PHE A 466 -5.65 -4.95 5.46
C PHE A 466 -5.72 -4.37 4.04
N LEU A 467 -4.59 -3.96 3.46
CA LEU A 467 -4.54 -3.45 2.10
C LEU A 467 -4.89 -4.55 1.07
N ASP A 468 -4.43 -5.78 1.27
CA ASP A 468 -4.80 -6.94 0.44
C ASP A 468 -6.31 -7.22 0.54
N ALA A 469 -6.87 -7.30 1.75
CA ALA A 469 -8.31 -7.46 1.96
C ALA A 469 -9.13 -6.32 1.31
N THR A 470 -8.64 -5.09 1.36
CA THR A 470 -9.24 -3.94 0.66
C THR A 470 -9.13 -4.12 -0.86
N TRP A 471 -7.99 -4.61 -1.36
CA TRP A 471 -7.81 -4.93 -2.77
C TRP A 471 -8.76 -6.04 -3.22
N GLN A 472 -9.04 -7.07 -2.40
CA GLN A 472 -10.06 -8.09 -2.72
C GLN A 472 -11.44 -7.45 -2.93
N LEU A 473 -11.81 -6.46 -2.10
CA LEU A 473 -13.06 -5.71 -2.27
C LEU A 473 -13.04 -4.86 -3.55
N LEU A 474 -11.93 -4.19 -3.83
CA LEU A 474 -11.73 -3.38 -5.05
C LEU A 474 -11.84 -4.25 -6.30
N GLU A 475 -11.18 -5.40 -6.33
CA GLU A 475 -11.21 -6.35 -7.46
C GLU A 475 -12.61 -6.92 -7.70
N GLN A 476 -13.39 -7.16 -6.63
CA GLN A 476 -14.77 -7.64 -6.74
C GLN A 476 -15.77 -6.53 -7.11
N TYR A 477 -15.51 -5.28 -6.70
CA TYR A 477 -16.39 -4.14 -6.91
C TYR A 477 -15.64 -2.91 -7.45
N PRO A 478 -14.99 -2.99 -8.64
CA PRO A 478 -14.09 -1.94 -9.11
C PRO A 478 -14.78 -0.58 -9.24
N ALA A 479 -16.05 -0.54 -9.65
CA ALA A 479 -16.78 0.71 -9.80
C ALA A 479 -17.21 1.38 -8.48
N ALA A 480 -17.02 0.73 -7.32
CA ALA A 480 -17.34 1.27 -6.01
C ALA A 480 -16.18 2.06 -5.36
N PHE A 481 -14.96 1.95 -5.89
CA PHE A 481 -13.75 2.53 -5.31
C PHE A 481 -13.16 3.60 -6.21
N GLU A 482 -12.90 4.79 -5.65
CA GLU A 482 -12.24 5.90 -6.34
C GLU A 482 -10.75 5.64 -6.56
N PHE A 483 -10.10 4.94 -5.64
CA PHE A 483 -8.69 4.63 -5.73
C PHE A 483 -8.43 3.36 -6.54
N SER A 484 -7.27 3.30 -7.18
CA SER A 484 -6.78 2.14 -7.94
C SER A 484 -5.97 1.16 -7.08
N GLU A 485 -5.65 -0.02 -7.62
CA GLU A 485 -4.71 -0.94 -6.97
C GLU A 485 -3.28 -0.36 -6.85
N THR A 486 -2.88 0.50 -7.80
CA THR A 486 -1.60 1.23 -7.75
C THR A 486 -1.53 2.11 -6.50
N TYR A 487 -2.62 2.81 -6.16
CA TYR A 487 -2.67 3.61 -4.94
C TYR A 487 -2.42 2.77 -3.68
N LEU A 488 -3.06 1.59 -3.58
CA LEU A 488 -2.85 0.68 -2.44
C LEU A 488 -1.41 0.17 -2.35
N ALA A 489 -0.80 -0.19 -3.49
CA ALA A 489 0.59 -0.65 -3.53
C ALA A 489 1.58 0.46 -3.11
N VAL A 490 1.39 1.68 -3.62
CA VAL A 490 2.22 2.85 -3.28
C VAL A 490 2.05 3.28 -1.82
N LEU A 491 0.84 3.15 -1.28
CA LEU A 491 0.56 3.39 0.13
C LEU A 491 1.31 2.41 1.03
N TYR A 492 1.37 1.12 0.67
CA TYR A 492 2.19 0.15 1.38
C TYR A 492 3.69 0.49 1.30
N ASP A 493 4.18 0.85 0.11
CA ASP A 493 5.60 1.21 -0.06
C ASP A 493 5.97 2.45 0.76
N SER A 494 5.04 3.37 0.94
CA SER A 494 5.22 4.57 1.76
C SER A 494 5.46 4.26 3.24
N THR A 495 5.04 3.09 3.75
CA THR A 495 5.38 2.68 5.13
C THR A 495 6.86 2.35 5.30
N ARG A 496 7.63 2.24 4.21
CA ARG A 496 9.07 1.95 4.22
C ARG A 496 9.92 3.19 3.95
N ILE A 497 9.30 4.36 3.84
CA ILE A 497 9.98 5.64 3.63
C ILE A 497 10.04 6.38 4.96
N SER A 498 11.21 6.37 5.60
CA SER A 498 11.45 7.05 6.89
C SER A 498 11.60 8.56 6.75
N LEU A 499 10.58 9.20 6.19
CA LEU A 499 10.47 10.65 6.02
C LEU A 499 9.14 11.17 6.58
N PHE A 500 8.06 10.40 6.37
CA PHE A 500 6.71 10.79 6.80
C PHE A 500 6.45 10.39 8.24
N GLY A 501 5.87 11.30 9.01
CA GLY A 501 5.50 11.01 10.41
C GLY A 501 4.32 10.04 10.54
N THR A 502 3.54 9.84 9.47
CA THR A 502 2.29 9.07 9.49
C THR A 502 2.49 7.61 9.92
N PHE A 503 3.57 6.96 9.51
CA PHE A 503 3.84 5.54 9.77
C PHE A 503 5.14 5.29 10.55
N LEU A 504 5.64 6.30 11.28
CA LEU A 504 6.97 6.24 11.91
C LEU A 504 6.92 5.98 13.43
N PHE A 505 5.74 6.00 14.04
CA PHE A 505 5.57 5.97 15.50
C PHE A 505 4.52 4.95 15.91
N ASN A 506 4.62 4.46 17.15
CA ASN A 506 3.67 3.53 17.75
C ASN A 506 2.44 4.22 18.36
N SER A 507 2.52 5.53 18.64
CA SER A 507 1.39 6.33 19.09
C SER A 507 1.62 7.83 18.85
N PRO A 508 0.54 8.64 18.84
CA PRO A 508 0.65 10.10 18.80
C PRO A 508 1.52 10.67 19.94
N HIS A 509 1.43 10.09 21.14
CA HIS A 509 2.28 10.44 22.28
C HIS A 509 3.77 10.20 22.00
N GLN A 510 4.12 9.02 21.46
CA GLN A 510 5.53 8.72 21.15
C GLN A 510 6.11 9.71 20.15
N ARG A 511 5.32 10.10 19.13
CA ARG A 511 5.70 11.14 18.18
C ARG A 511 6.00 12.47 18.87
N VAL A 512 5.07 12.96 19.69
CA VAL A 512 5.22 14.22 20.45
C VAL A 512 6.48 14.15 21.32
N LYS A 513 6.60 13.15 22.18
CA LYS A 513 7.74 12.97 23.08
C LYS A 513 9.08 12.99 22.34
N GLN A 514 9.23 12.14 21.34
CA GLN A 514 10.48 11.97 20.60
C GLN A 514 10.84 13.21 19.78
N SER A 515 9.84 13.88 19.23
CA SER A 515 10.05 15.13 18.49
C SER A 515 10.49 16.28 19.39
N THR A 516 9.95 16.38 20.60
CA THR A 516 10.34 17.39 21.59
C THR A 516 11.73 17.12 22.15
N GLU A 517 12.04 15.88 22.50
CA GLU A 517 13.38 15.47 22.95
C GLU A 517 14.45 15.77 21.89
N PHE A 518 14.18 15.46 20.62
CA PHE A 518 15.08 15.81 19.52
C PHE A 518 15.24 17.33 19.38
N ALA A 519 14.15 18.09 19.40
CA ALA A 519 14.20 19.54 19.28
C ALA A 519 15.04 20.18 20.39
N ILE A 520 14.90 19.72 21.63
CA ILE A 520 15.73 20.13 22.77
C ILE A 520 17.20 19.80 22.50
N SER A 521 17.50 18.57 22.09
CA SER A 521 18.88 18.13 21.84
C SER A 521 19.60 18.92 20.73
N LYS A 522 18.84 19.47 19.77
CA LYS A 522 19.34 20.26 18.64
C LYS A 522 19.16 21.76 18.81
N ASN A 523 18.68 22.23 19.97
CA ASN A 523 18.35 23.63 20.24
C ASN A 523 17.39 24.25 19.19
N ILE A 524 16.38 23.48 18.76
CA ILE A 524 15.34 23.93 17.84
C ILE A 524 14.23 24.62 18.65
N GLN A 525 13.93 25.88 18.31
CA GLN A 525 12.83 26.63 18.92
C GLN A 525 11.50 26.21 18.29
N LEU A 526 10.65 25.53 19.05
CA LEU A 526 9.35 25.03 18.59
C LEU A 526 8.22 26.07 18.63
N GLY A 527 8.37 27.14 19.43
CA GLY A 527 7.26 28.06 19.69
C GLY A 527 6.11 27.36 20.43
N ASP A 528 4.87 27.59 19.98
CA ASP A 528 3.65 26.98 20.54
C ASP A 528 3.39 25.54 20.06
N GLU A 529 4.26 24.99 19.21
CA GLU A 529 4.06 23.66 18.64
C GLU A 529 4.40 22.55 19.64
N LYS A 530 3.54 21.53 19.74
CA LYS A 530 3.74 20.34 20.60
C LYS A 530 4.85 19.40 20.10
N GLY A 531 5.81 19.87 19.32
CA GLY A 531 6.85 19.06 18.68
C GLY A 531 7.13 19.41 17.23
N LEU A 532 8.04 18.66 16.61
CA LEU A 532 8.38 18.83 15.18
C LEU A 532 7.22 18.42 14.27
N LYS A 533 6.95 19.24 13.25
CA LYS A 533 5.95 18.95 12.21
C LYS A 533 6.53 18.09 11.09
N PHE A 534 6.40 16.78 11.23
CA PHE A 534 6.70 15.84 10.15
C PHE A 534 5.71 15.99 8.99
N PRO A 535 6.15 15.86 7.72
CA PRO A 535 5.25 15.83 6.58
C PRO A 535 4.33 14.60 6.69
N SER A 536 3.09 14.79 6.23
CA SER A 536 2.13 13.70 6.12
C SER A 536 2.33 12.96 4.80
N VAL A 537 2.18 11.63 4.83
CA VAL A 537 2.17 10.80 3.62
C VAL A 537 1.03 11.18 2.65
N TRP A 538 -0.04 11.79 3.18
CA TRP A 538 -1.20 12.26 2.42
C TRP A 538 -0.88 13.41 1.46
N ASP A 539 0.24 14.10 1.69
CA ASP A 539 0.76 15.08 0.74
C ASP A 539 1.55 14.38 -0.38
N TRP A 540 0.81 13.70 -1.26
CA TRP A 540 1.37 12.95 -2.38
C TRP A 540 2.17 13.83 -3.35
N SER A 541 2.05 15.16 -3.29
CA SER A 541 2.86 16.10 -4.07
C SER A 541 4.36 16.02 -3.74
N LEU A 542 4.69 15.61 -2.51
CA LEU A 542 6.08 15.44 -2.08
C LEU A 542 6.73 14.21 -2.71
N GLN A 543 5.93 13.23 -3.11
CA GLN A 543 6.42 11.95 -3.64
C GLN A 543 6.26 11.85 -5.16
N PHE A 544 5.22 12.44 -5.74
CA PHE A 544 4.83 12.17 -7.11
C PHE A 544 4.40 13.42 -7.85
N THR A 545 4.69 13.43 -9.16
CA THR A 545 4.25 14.49 -10.06
C THR A 545 2.73 14.53 -10.18
N ALA A 546 2.18 15.66 -10.64
CA ALA A 546 0.75 15.76 -10.90
C ALA A 546 0.24 14.68 -11.86
N LYS A 547 1.04 14.35 -12.89
CA LYS A 547 0.74 13.27 -13.85
C LYS A 547 0.74 11.91 -13.17
N ASP A 548 1.75 11.57 -12.37
CA ASP A 548 1.82 10.24 -11.75
C ASP A 548 0.70 10.00 -10.73
N ARG A 549 0.24 11.05 -10.04
CA ARG A 549 -0.89 10.95 -9.11
C ARG A 549 -2.22 10.64 -9.80
N THR A 550 -2.36 10.84 -11.11
CA THR A 550 -3.58 10.42 -11.81
C THR A 550 -3.72 8.89 -11.82
N LEU A 551 -2.62 8.14 -11.71
CA LEU A 551 -2.64 6.67 -11.55
C LEU A 551 -3.32 6.20 -10.27
N PHE A 552 -3.45 7.07 -9.26
CA PHE A 552 -4.16 6.71 -8.03
C PHE A 552 -5.66 6.64 -8.24
N HIS A 553 -6.17 7.25 -9.31
CA HIS A 553 -7.60 7.30 -9.58
C HIS A 553 -8.01 6.12 -10.45
N ASN A 554 -9.16 5.55 -10.08
CA ASN A 554 -9.77 4.44 -10.78
C ASN A 554 -10.78 4.98 -11.81
N PRO A 555 -10.56 4.78 -13.12
CA PRO A 555 -11.48 5.25 -14.16
C PRO A 555 -12.83 4.54 -14.13
N PHE A 556 -12.94 3.39 -13.46
CA PHE A 556 -14.21 2.68 -13.29
C PHE A 556 -15.12 3.31 -12.23
N TYR A 557 -14.60 4.22 -11.39
CA TYR A 557 -15.35 4.74 -10.27
C TYR A 557 -16.57 5.54 -10.71
N ILE A 558 -17.75 5.07 -10.31
CA ILE A 558 -19.00 5.80 -10.52
C ILE A 558 -19.27 6.55 -9.21
N GLY A 559 -18.83 7.81 -9.13
CA GLY A 559 -19.17 8.67 -8.00
C GLY A 559 -20.68 8.89 -7.87
N LYS A 560 -21.15 9.44 -6.74
CA LYS A 560 -22.51 9.99 -6.66
C LYS A 560 -22.56 11.15 -7.65
N SER A 561 -23.16 10.95 -8.83
CA SER A 561 -23.20 11.98 -9.86
C SER A 561 -23.72 13.27 -9.26
N THR A 562 -23.00 14.38 -9.44
CA THR A 562 -23.61 15.71 -9.32
C THR A 562 -24.83 15.69 -10.25
N PRO A 563 -26.06 15.89 -9.75
CA PRO A 563 -27.24 15.87 -10.61
C PRO A 563 -27.05 16.92 -11.71
N CYS A 564 -26.87 16.46 -12.96
CA CYS A 564 -26.79 17.35 -14.10
C CYS A 564 -28.18 17.92 -14.34
N ILE A 565 -28.36 19.20 -14.04
CA ILE A 565 -29.58 19.95 -14.32
C ILE A 565 -29.65 20.15 -15.84
N GLN A 566 -30.46 19.35 -16.52
CA GLN A 566 -30.88 19.63 -17.90
C GLN A 566 -32.32 20.14 -17.88
N ASN A 567 -32.53 21.35 -18.41
CA ASN A 567 -33.83 21.95 -18.69
C ASN A 567 -34.86 21.80 -17.55
N GLY A 568 -34.48 22.16 -16.32
CA GLY A 568 -35.39 22.20 -15.17
C GLY A 568 -35.88 20.85 -14.65
N SER A 569 -35.38 19.72 -15.18
CA SER A 569 -35.77 18.37 -14.74
C SER A 569 -34.54 17.52 -14.43
N VAL A 570 -34.43 17.05 -13.18
CA VAL A 570 -33.43 16.06 -12.76
C VAL A 570 -33.79 14.70 -13.38
N LYS A 571 -33.21 14.36 -14.53
CA LYS A 571 -33.31 12.99 -15.05
C LYS A 571 -32.13 12.19 -14.53
N SER A 572 -32.35 11.40 -13.47
CA SER A 572 -31.44 10.28 -13.21
C SER A 572 -31.54 9.36 -14.42
N PHE A 573 -30.43 9.09 -15.11
CA PHE A 573 -30.40 8.11 -16.18
C PHE A 573 -30.69 6.72 -15.58
N LYS A 574 -31.97 6.33 -15.54
CA LYS A 574 -32.34 4.93 -15.40
C LYS A 574 -31.98 4.26 -16.71
N ARG A 575 -30.96 3.39 -16.69
CA ARG A 575 -30.55 2.57 -17.82
C ARG A 575 -31.76 1.75 -18.28
N THR A 576 -32.44 2.24 -19.30
CA THR A 576 -33.53 1.50 -19.96
C THR A 576 -32.85 0.34 -20.67
N LYS A 577 -33.16 -0.90 -20.28
CA LYS A 577 -32.80 -2.09 -21.05
C LYS A 577 -33.50 -1.97 -22.40
N LYS A 578 -32.84 -1.39 -23.40
CA LYS A 578 -33.26 -1.54 -24.79
C LYS A 578 -32.93 -2.97 -25.20
N SER A 579 -33.95 -3.81 -25.30
CA SER A 579 -33.83 -5.11 -25.96
C SER A 579 -33.46 -4.85 -27.42
N TYR A 580 -32.20 -5.05 -27.76
CA TYR A 580 -31.82 -5.20 -29.15
C TYR A 580 -32.48 -6.48 -29.66
N SER A 581 -33.37 -6.33 -30.64
CA SER A 581 -33.87 -7.44 -31.44
C SER A 581 -32.72 -7.93 -32.31
N SER A 582 -31.87 -8.78 -31.72
CA SER A 582 -30.85 -9.52 -32.45
C SER A 582 -31.56 -10.67 -33.16
N THR A 583 -31.65 -10.57 -34.48
CA THR A 583 -32.13 -11.62 -35.40
C THR A 583 -31.13 -12.77 -35.55
N LEU A 584 -30.39 -13.10 -34.49
CA LEU A 584 -29.53 -14.28 -34.47
C LEU A 584 -30.40 -15.52 -34.29
N ARG A 585 -30.69 -16.13 -35.44
CA ARG A 585 -31.25 -17.46 -35.61
C ARG A 585 -30.49 -18.46 -34.74
N GLY A 586 -31.22 -19.18 -33.90
CA GLY A 586 -30.84 -20.49 -33.37
C GLY A 586 -29.71 -20.50 -32.33
N MET A 587 -30.06 -20.33 -31.06
CA MET A 587 -29.31 -20.96 -29.97
C MET A 587 -30.27 -21.65 -28.99
N PRO A 588 -29.95 -22.87 -28.50
CA PRO A 588 -30.90 -23.71 -27.77
C PRO A 588 -31.27 -23.14 -26.38
N SER A 589 -32.48 -23.46 -25.95
CA SER A 589 -33.21 -22.92 -24.78
C SER A 589 -32.64 -23.24 -23.39
N ALA A 590 -31.35 -23.57 -23.25
CA ALA A 590 -30.78 -24.04 -21.98
C ALA A 590 -29.92 -23.01 -21.20
N LEU A 591 -29.67 -21.80 -21.74
CA LEU A 591 -28.88 -20.77 -21.05
C LEU A 591 -29.78 -19.76 -20.32
N LYS A 592 -30.33 -20.16 -19.16
CA LYS A 592 -30.89 -19.22 -18.18
C LYS A 592 -29.88 -19.02 -17.04
N ASN A 593 -29.30 -17.82 -16.96
CA ASN A 593 -28.58 -17.29 -15.80
C ASN A 593 -27.34 -18.04 -15.30
N GLY A 594 -26.59 -18.76 -16.15
CA GLY A 594 -25.28 -19.29 -15.78
C GLY A 594 -25.29 -20.34 -14.65
N ILE A 595 -26.46 -20.89 -14.34
CA ILE A 595 -26.62 -22.02 -13.42
C ILE A 595 -26.74 -23.25 -14.30
N ILE A 596 -25.73 -24.13 -14.25
CA ILE A 596 -25.80 -25.46 -14.85
C ILE A 596 -26.95 -26.19 -14.15
N SER A 597 -27.98 -26.57 -14.90
CA SER A 597 -29.10 -27.34 -14.37
C SER A 597 -28.61 -28.73 -13.92
N ASP A 598 -28.94 -29.07 -12.68
CA ASP A 598 -28.40 -30.15 -11.86
C ASP A 598 -28.87 -31.58 -12.26
N GLN A 599 -29.06 -31.85 -13.56
CA GLN A 599 -29.79 -33.06 -14.01
C GLN A 599 -28.95 -34.23 -14.54
N GLU A 600 -27.60 -34.22 -14.44
CA GLU A 600 -26.80 -35.32 -15.01
C GLU A 600 -25.79 -36.02 -14.06
N LEU A 601 -25.94 -35.89 -12.74
CA LEU A 601 -25.17 -36.72 -11.81
C LEU A 601 -26.03 -37.90 -11.33
N LEU A 602 -26.14 -38.91 -12.18
CA LEU A 602 -26.65 -40.23 -11.80
C LEU A 602 -25.79 -40.80 -10.64
N PRO A 603 -26.41 -41.30 -9.55
CA PRO A 603 -25.68 -41.68 -8.34
C PRO A 603 -24.86 -42.96 -8.56
N ARG A 604 -23.55 -42.88 -8.31
CA ARG A 604 -22.68 -44.06 -8.23
C ARG A 604 -23.00 -44.81 -6.93
N ARG A 605 -23.64 -45.97 -7.08
CA ARG A 605 -23.97 -46.95 -6.03
C ARG A 605 -22.78 -47.23 -5.09
N ASN A 606 -23.09 -47.34 -3.79
CA ASN A 606 -22.31 -47.98 -2.70
C ASN A 606 -21.51 -47.09 -1.73
N SER A 607 -22.13 -46.08 -1.11
CA SER A 607 -21.65 -45.58 0.20
C SER A 607 -22.73 -45.75 1.28
N LEU A 608 -22.47 -46.69 2.19
CA LEU A 608 -23.21 -46.91 3.43
C LEU A 608 -22.96 -45.72 4.37
N ILE A 609 -23.77 -44.66 4.26
CA ILE A 609 -23.72 -43.56 5.23
C ILE A 609 -24.66 -43.91 6.38
N LEU A 610 -24.07 -44.37 7.48
CA LEU A 610 -24.72 -44.46 8.80
C LEU A 610 -25.21 -43.07 9.20
N LYS A 611 -26.53 -42.92 9.39
CA LYS A 611 -27.17 -41.70 9.91
C LYS A 611 -26.72 -41.46 11.36
N PRO A 612 -26.04 -40.35 11.68
CA PRO A 612 -25.82 -39.97 13.07
C PRO A 612 -27.15 -39.52 13.67
N LYS A 613 -27.44 -40.00 14.88
CA LYS A 613 -28.60 -39.62 15.68
C LYS A 613 -28.40 -38.19 16.20
N PRO A 614 -29.43 -37.31 16.18
CA PRO A 614 -29.27 -35.92 16.56
C PRO A 614 -29.14 -35.76 18.07
N ASP A 615 -28.02 -35.21 18.52
CA ASP A 615 -27.87 -34.68 19.88
C ASP A 615 -28.54 -33.30 20.00
N PRO A 616 -29.04 -32.92 21.19
CA PRO A 616 -29.88 -31.76 21.39
C PRO A 616 -29.13 -30.44 21.12
N ALA A 617 -29.72 -29.65 20.21
CA ALA A 617 -29.23 -28.36 19.74
C ALA A 617 -28.96 -27.37 20.86
N GLN A 618 -27.69 -27.00 21.05
CA GLN A 618 -27.31 -25.76 21.70
C GLN A 618 -27.60 -24.60 20.73
N GLN A 619 -28.06 -23.47 21.27
CA GLN A 619 -28.63 -22.30 20.57
C GLN A 619 -27.72 -21.61 19.51
N THR A 620 -26.55 -22.16 19.20
CA THR A 620 -25.63 -21.64 18.20
C THR A 620 -26.06 -21.92 16.76
N ASP A 621 -26.80 -23.01 16.50
CA ASP A 621 -27.15 -23.40 15.13
C ASP A 621 -28.13 -22.43 14.45
N SER A 622 -29.02 -21.78 15.20
CA SER A 622 -29.99 -20.84 14.63
C SER A 622 -29.33 -19.56 14.12
N GLN A 623 -28.31 -19.04 14.81
CA GLN A 623 -27.66 -17.78 14.40
C GLN A 623 -26.83 -17.95 13.13
N ASN A 624 -26.14 -19.09 12.98
CA ASN A 624 -25.39 -19.40 11.76
C ASN A 624 -26.33 -19.52 10.56
N SER A 625 -27.51 -20.12 10.74
CA SER A 625 -28.54 -20.23 9.70
C SER A 625 -29.03 -18.86 9.22
N ASP A 626 -29.37 -17.95 10.15
CA ASP A 626 -29.83 -16.59 9.79
C ASP A 626 -28.75 -15.80 9.03
N THR A 627 -27.49 -15.96 9.45
CA THR A 627 -26.34 -15.26 8.86
C THR A 627 -26.08 -15.74 7.43
N GLU A 628 -26.09 -17.05 7.19
CA GLU A 628 -25.95 -17.62 5.85
C GLU A 628 -27.11 -17.24 4.93
N GLN A 629 -28.34 -17.20 5.46
CA GLN A 629 -29.52 -16.77 4.71
C GLN A 629 -29.39 -15.31 4.27
N TYR A 630 -28.93 -14.42 5.16
CA TYR A 630 -28.66 -13.03 4.83
C TYR A 630 -27.66 -12.89 3.69
N PHE A 631 -26.53 -13.61 3.75
CA PHE A 631 -25.54 -13.57 2.66
C PHE A 631 -26.12 -14.07 1.33
N ARG A 632 -26.85 -15.20 1.35
CA ARG A 632 -27.53 -15.72 0.15
C ARG A 632 -28.51 -14.71 -0.44
N GLU A 633 -29.32 -14.08 0.40
CA GLU A 633 -30.28 -13.07 -0.03
C GLU A 633 -29.57 -11.82 -0.59
N TRP A 634 -28.53 -11.33 0.09
CA TRP A 634 -27.77 -10.18 -0.36
C TRP A 634 -27.15 -10.42 -1.75
N PHE A 635 -26.50 -11.58 -1.95
CA PHE A 635 -25.88 -11.94 -3.23
C PHE A 635 -26.88 -12.27 -4.34
N SER A 636 -28.16 -12.51 -4.01
CA SER A 636 -29.22 -12.70 -5.02
C SER A 636 -29.66 -11.38 -5.68
N LYS A 637 -29.37 -10.24 -5.04
CA LYS A 637 -29.74 -8.89 -5.50
C LYS A 637 -28.54 -8.22 -6.19
N PRO A 638 -28.77 -7.34 -7.18
CA PRO A 638 -27.70 -6.52 -7.76
C PRO A 638 -27.06 -5.62 -6.69
N ALA A 639 -25.73 -5.56 -6.66
CA ALA A 639 -25.00 -4.75 -5.69
C ALA A 639 -25.26 -3.25 -5.90
N ASN A 640 -25.57 -2.53 -4.81
CA ASN A 640 -25.60 -1.07 -4.80
C ASN A 640 -24.20 -0.53 -4.51
N LEU A 641 -23.52 0.01 -5.53
CA LEU A 641 -22.13 0.49 -5.43
C LEU A 641 -21.93 1.63 -4.41
N HIS A 642 -22.98 2.38 -4.08
CA HIS A 642 -22.97 3.45 -3.08
C HIS A 642 -23.57 3.04 -1.72
N GLY A 643 -23.95 1.77 -1.57
CA GLY A 643 -24.45 1.20 -0.33
C GLY A 643 -23.45 0.23 0.30
N VAL A 644 -23.97 -0.68 1.12
CA VAL A 644 -23.20 -1.78 1.70
C VAL A 644 -22.67 -2.69 0.59
N ILE A 645 -21.41 -3.10 0.69
CA ILE A 645 -20.79 -4.14 -0.15
C ILE A 645 -20.28 -5.28 0.72
N LEU A 646 -20.46 -6.53 0.29
CA LEU A 646 -19.99 -7.71 1.01
C LEU A 646 -19.02 -8.52 0.15
N PRO A 647 -17.89 -9.00 0.70
CA PRO A 647 -16.95 -9.82 -0.04
C PRO A 647 -17.51 -11.21 -0.32
N ARG A 648 -17.26 -11.74 -1.52
CA ARG A 648 -17.33 -13.18 -1.78
C ARG A 648 -16.07 -13.83 -1.20
N VAL A 649 -16.27 -14.74 -0.25
CA VAL A 649 -15.18 -15.34 0.55
C VAL A 649 -14.91 -16.82 0.25
N SER A 650 -15.50 -17.40 -0.80
CA SER A 650 -15.08 -18.76 -1.19
C SER A 650 -13.65 -18.73 -1.74
N GLY A 651 -12.93 -19.86 -1.66
CA GLY A 651 -11.52 -19.93 -2.08
C GLY A 651 -11.28 -19.46 -3.51
N THR A 652 -12.22 -19.71 -4.42
CA THR A 652 -12.16 -19.28 -5.82
C THR A 652 -12.31 -17.77 -6.05
N HIS A 653 -12.83 -17.02 -5.07
CA HIS A 653 -13.01 -15.57 -5.17
C HIS A 653 -11.86 -14.76 -4.55
N ILE A 654 -11.05 -15.38 -3.69
CA ILE A 654 -9.88 -14.75 -3.09
C ILE A 654 -8.71 -14.91 -4.05
N LYS A 655 -8.24 -13.81 -4.62
CA LYS A 655 -7.18 -13.81 -5.64
C LYS A 655 -5.84 -13.42 -5.04
N LEU A 656 -4.75 -13.84 -5.67
CA LEU A 656 -3.43 -13.31 -5.34
C LEU A 656 -3.27 -11.90 -5.92
N TRP A 657 -2.90 -10.93 -5.09
CA TRP A 657 -2.64 -9.55 -5.51
C TRP A 657 -1.29 -9.45 -6.26
N LYS A 658 -1.32 -9.80 -7.55
CA LYS A 658 -0.11 -9.92 -8.39
C LYS A 658 0.70 -8.63 -8.47
N LEU A 659 0.04 -7.48 -8.62
CA LEU A 659 0.73 -6.18 -8.63
C LEU A 659 1.48 -5.91 -7.32
N CYS A 660 1.04 -6.44 -6.18
CA CYS A 660 1.77 -6.28 -4.94
C CYS A 660 2.95 -7.27 -4.84
N TYR A 661 2.67 -8.56 -5.03
CA TYR A 661 3.61 -9.63 -4.70
C TYR A 661 4.60 -10.01 -5.80
N PHE A 662 4.28 -9.73 -7.06
CA PHE A 662 5.10 -10.10 -8.23
C PHE A 662 5.62 -8.91 -9.03
N ARG A 663 5.32 -7.66 -8.65
CA ARG A 663 5.75 -6.47 -9.43
C ARG A 663 7.26 -6.36 -9.66
N TRP A 664 8.09 -7.04 -8.87
CA TRP A 664 9.55 -7.06 -9.00
C TRP A 664 10.12 -8.38 -9.51
N VAL A 665 9.26 -9.29 -9.99
CA VAL A 665 9.65 -10.58 -10.56
C VAL A 665 9.46 -10.49 -12.09
N PRO A 666 10.51 -10.18 -12.87
CA PRO A 666 10.39 -10.03 -14.33
C PRO A 666 9.77 -11.25 -15.01
N GLU A 667 10.06 -12.46 -14.52
CA GLU A 667 9.57 -13.71 -15.08
C GLU A 667 8.06 -13.90 -14.90
N ALA A 668 7.45 -13.21 -13.92
CA ALA A 668 6.01 -13.24 -13.67
C ALA A 668 5.26 -12.11 -14.41
N GLN A 669 5.95 -11.31 -15.22
CA GLN A 669 5.35 -10.20 -15.94
C GLN A 669 4.53 -10.70 -17.14
N ILE A 670 3.27 -10.26 -17.24
CA ILE A 670 2.46 -10.41 -18.45
C ILE A 670 2.57 -9.13 -19.24
N SER A 671 3.19 -9.18 -20.42
CA SER A 671 3.22 -8.04 -21.35
C SER A 671 1.96 -8.00 -22.21
N LEU A 672 1.49 -6.80 -22.52
CA LEU A 672 0.42 -6.56 -23.51
C LEU A 672 -0.91 -7.31 -23.25
N GLY A 673 -1.24 -7.60 -21.99
CA GLY A 673 -2.48 -8.27 -21.61
C GLY A 673 -2.93 -8.03 -20.18
N GLY A 674 -4.07 -8.61 -19.80
CA GLY A 674 -4.59 -8.57 -18.43
C GLY A 674 -5.31 -7.28 -18.05
N SER A 675 -5.46 -7.06 -16.73
CA SER A 675 -6.19 -5.92 -16.15
C SER A 675 -5.62 -4.58 -16.60
N ILE A 676 -4.30 -4.48 -16.81
CA ILE A 676 -3.66 -3.25 -17.24
C ILE A 676 -4.07 -2.82 -18.66
N THR A 677 -4.24 -3.77 -19.58
CA THR A 677 -4.68 -3.45 -20.95
C THR A 677 -6.12 -2.93 -20.96
N ALA A 678 -6.98 -3.51 -20.10
CA ALA A 678 -8.33 -3.00 -19.89
C ALA A 678 -8.29 -1.61 -19.26
N PHE A 679 -7.48 -1.40 -18.22
CA PHE A 679 -7.27 -0.11 -17.58
C PHE A 679 -6.83 0.96 -18.59
N HIS A 680 -5.82 0.67 -19.41
CA HIS A 680 -5.35 1.59 -20.46
C HIS A 680 -6.47 2.00 -21.43
N LYS A 681 -7.17 1.03 -22.04
CA LYS A 681 -8.25 1.32 -22.99
C LYS A 681 -9.37 2.14 -22.36
N LEU A 682 -9.65 1.91 -21.08
CA LEU A 682 -10.68 2.65 -20.35
C LEU A 682 -10.22 4.03 -19.93
N SER A 683 -8.95 4.22 -19.58
CA SER A 683 -8.39 5.55 -19.35
C SER A 683 -8.52 6.41 -20.60
N LEU A 684 -8.22 5.86 -21.78
CA LEU A 684 -8.40 6.57 -23.06
C LEU A 684 -9.87 6.96 -23.29
N LEU A 685 -10.80 6.01 -23.09
CA LEU A 685 -12.24 6.28 -23.26
C LEU A 685 -12.74 7.33 -22.25
N ALA A 686 -12.29 7.25 -20.99
CA ALA A 686 -12.70 8.18 -19.95
C ALA A 686 -12.14 9.59 -20.21
N ASP A 687 -10.91 9.70 -20.72
CA ASP A 687 -10.32 10.96 -21.15
C ASP A 687 -11.08 11.55 -22.35
N GLU A 688 -11.38 10.74 -23.37
CA GLU A 688 -12.18 11.18 -24.53
C GLU A 688 -13.56 11.72 -24.10
N VAL A 689 -14.24 11.00 -23.20
CA VAL A 689 -15.54 11.45 -22.66
C VAL A 689 -15.41 12.76 -21.88
N ASP A 690 -14.33 12.96 -21.11
CA ASP A 690 -14.07 14.22 -20.39
C ASP A 690 -13.80 15.37 -21.36
N VAL A 691 -12.94 15.16 -22.37
CA VAL A 691 -12.65 16.14 -23.42
C VAL A 691 -13.92 16.55 -24.16
N LEU A 692 -14.72 15.58 -24.62
CA LEU A 692 -16.00 15.85 -25.28
C LEU A 692 -16.98 16.58 -24.36
N SER A 693 -17.03 16.23 -23.07
CA SER A 693 -17.87 16.92 -22.09
C SER A 693 -17.45 18.37 -21.89
N ARG A 694 -16.14 18.65 -21.88
CA ARG A 694 -15.60 20.02 -21.82
C ARG A 694 -15.91 20.81 -23.09
N MET A 695 -15.71 20.22 -24.27
CA MET A 695 -16.05 20.84 -25.56
C MET A 695 -17.55 21.19 -25.65
N LEU A 696 -18.44 20.28 -25.22
CA LEU A 696 -19.88 20.53 -25.18
C LEU A 696 -20.27 21.64 -24.20
N ARG A 697 -19.55 21.79 -23.08
CA ARG A 697 -19.75 22.92 -22.15
C ARG A 697 -19.29 24.23 -22.77
N GLN A 698 -18.11 24.24 -23.41
CA GLN A 698 -17.58 25.41 -24.11
C GLN A 698 -18.47 25.88 -25.26
N GLN A 699 -19.14 24.98 -25.98
CA GLN A 699 -20.10 25.34 -27.03
C GLN A 699 -21.41 25.94 -26.48
N ARG A 700 -21.75 25.65 -25.22
CA ARG A 700 -22.94 26.22 -24.56
C ARG A 700 -22.66 27.58 -23.95
N SER A 701 -21.44 27.82 -23.49
CA SER A 701 -20.93 29.16 -23.19
C SER A 701 -20.78 29.90 -24.52
N GLY A 702 -21.36 31.09 -24.69
CA GLY A 702 -21.28 31.82 -25.97
C GLY A 702 -19.84 32.11 -26.44
N PRO A 703 -19.65 32.61 -27.68
CA PRO A 703 -18.34 32.74 -28.32
C PRO A 703 -17.30 33.62 -27.59
N LEU A 704 -17.71 34.42 -26.61
CA LEU A 704 -16.84 35.42 -25.97
C LEU A 704 -15.88 34.84 -24.90
N GLU A 705 -16.00 33.56 -24.56
CA GLU A 705 -15.08 32.88 -23.64
C GLU A 705 -14.25 31.78 -24.34
N ALA A 706 -13.94 31.95 -25.63
CA ALA A 706 -12.89 31.17 -26.31
C ALA A 706 -11.49 31.60 -25.82
N CYS A 707 -11.29 31.68 -24.51
CA CYS A 707 -9.97 31.82 -23.93
C CYS A 707 -9.29 30.46 -24.04
N TYR A 708 -8.27 30.36 -24.90
CA TYR A 708 -7.35 29.24 -25.02
C TYR A 708 -6.53 28.95 -23.73
N GLY A 709 -6.96 29.45 -22.56
CA GLY A 709 -6.21 29.48 -21.31
C GLY A 709 -6.26 28.20 -20.48
N GLU A 710 -7.15 27.24 -20.77
CA GLU A 710 -7.18 25.96 -20.05
C GLU A 710 -7.31 24.80 -21.03
N LEU A 711 -6.22 24.43 -21.69
CA LEU A 711 -5.96 23.01 -21.95
C LEU A 711 -5.82 22.34 -20.57
N GLY A 712 -6.96 22.16 -19.89
CA GLY A 712 -7.03 21.60 -18.55
C GLY A 712 -6.29 20.28 -18.57
N GLN A 713 -5.30 20.16 -17.68
CA GLN A 713 -4.48 18.97 -17.53
C GLN A 713 -5.42 17.76 -17.42
N SER A 714 -5.20 16.76 -18.29
CA SER A 714 -6.05 15.56 -18.29
C SER A 714 -6.07 14.94 -16.89
N ARG A 715 -7.25 14.44 -16.52
CA ARG A 715 -7.45 13.71 -15.26
C ARG A 715 -6.95 12.26 -15.33
N MET A 716 -6.63 11.78 -16.54
CA MET A 716 -6.16 10.43 -16.77
C MET A 716 -4.64 10.42 -16.96
N TYR A 717 -4.02 9.26 -16.70
CA TYR A 717 -2.61 9.07 -16.97
C TYR A 717 -2.35 8.85 -18.46
N PHE A 718 -3.23 8.06 -19.09
CA PHE A 718 -3.27 7.84 -20.54
C PHE A 718 -4.32 8.75 -21.14
N ASN A 719 -3.90 9.57 -22.11
CA ASN A 719 -4.76 10.55 -22.75
C ASN A 719 -5.17 10.03 -24.12
N ALA A 720 -6.40 10.30 -24.53
CA ALA A 720 -6.82 10.08 -25.90
C ALA A 720 -5.97 10.96 -26.82
N SER A 721 -5.45 10.38 -27.91
CA SER A 721 -4.85 11.17 -28.98
C SER A 721 -5.89 12.17 -29.48
N GLY A 722 -5.51 13.45 -29.58
CA GLY A 722 -6.39 14.45 -30.17
C GLY A 722 -6.79 14.06 -31.59
N PRO A 723 -7.86 14.64 -32.16
CA PRO A 723 -8.34 14.30 -33.50
C PRO A 723 -7.29 14.47 -34.62
N HIS A 724 -6.18 15.14 -34.35
CA HIS A 724 -5.06 15.33 -35.28
C HIS A 724 -3.84 14.40 -35.06
N HIS A 725 -3.85 13.52 -34.06
CA HIS A 725 -2.83 12.48 -33.94
C HIS A 725 -3.40 11.14 -34.41
N THR A 726 -3.17 10.83 -35.68
CA THR A 726 -3.38 9.49 -36.27
C THR A 726 -2.36 8.46 -35.78
N ASP A 727 -1.86 8.59 -34.55
CA ASP A 727 -1.09 7.52 -33.94
C ASP A 727 -2.07 6.40 -33.59
N THR A 728 -2.18 5.48 -34.54
CA THR A 728 -2.67 4.12 -34.41
C THR A 728 -1.77 3.30 -33.48
N SER A 729 -1.03 3.95 -32.57
CA SER A 729 -0.18 3.26 -31.62
C SER A 729 -1.08 2.36 -30.80
N GLY A 730 -0.90 1.06 -30.97
CA GLY A 730 -1.60 0.07 -30.17
C GLY A 730 -1.34 0.25 -28.68
N THR A 731 -1.76 -0.71 -27.89
CA THR A 731 -1.37 -0.79 -26.48
C THR A 731 0.14 -0.59 -26.34
N PRO A 732 0.61 0.42 -25.56
CA PRO A 732 2.02 0.73 -25.47
C PRO A 732 2.84 -0.52 -25.08
N GLU A 733 3.97 -0.72 -25.76
CA GLU A 733 4.79 -1.94 -25.60
C GLU A 733 5.32 -2.14 -24.17
N PHE A 734 5.44 -1.05 -23.40
CA PHE A 734 5.85 -1.08 -22.01
C PHE A 734 4.75 -1.50 -21.02
N LEU A 735 3.49 -1.66 -21.45
CA LEU A 735 2.40 -2.06 -20.56
C LEU A 735 2.50 -3.52 -20.17
N SER A 736 2.51 -3.75 -18.87
CA SER A 736 2.55 -5.09 -18.30
C SER A 736 1.80 -5.19 -16.98
N SER A 737 1.60 -6.42 -16.50
CA SER A 737 0.96 -6.68 -15.21
C SER A 737 1.67 -6.04 -14.01
N SER A 738 2.89 -5.53 -14.18
CA SER A 738 3.65 -4.82 -13.13
C SER A 738 3.53 -3.30 -13.24
N PHE A 739 2.94 -2.76 -14.32
CA PHE A 739 2.77 -1.32 -14.49
C PHE A 739 2.01 -0.70 -13.30
N PRO A 740 2.42 0.47 -12.80
CA PRO A 740 3.45 1.37 -13.34
C PRO A 740 4.87 1.09 -12.85
N PHE A 741 5.06 0.03 -12.06
CA PHE A 741 6.37 -0.37 -11.57
C PHE A 741 7.20 -1.00 -12.69
N SER A 742 8.51 -0.85 -12.60
CA SER A 742 9.45 -1.45 -13.54
C SER A 742 10.30 -2.50 -12.81
N PRO A 743 10.11 -3.80 -13.09
CA PRO A 743 10.96 -4.84 -12.51
C PRO A 743 12.38 -4.81 -13.10
N VAL A 744 12.62 -4.05 -14.17
CA VAL A 744 13.91 -3.98 -14.85
C VAL A 744 14.97 -3.50 -13.86
N GLY A 745 15.98 -4.35 -13.62
CA GLY A 745 17.05 -4.12 -12.65
C GLY A 745 16.80 -4.69 -11.24
N ASN A 746 15.71 -5.43 -11.02
CA ASN A 746 15.57 -6.36 -9.92
C ASN A 746 15.82 -7.77 -10.43
N LEU A 747 16.80 -8.46 -9.84
CA LEU A 747 17.10 -9.85 -10.15
C LEU A 747 16.43 -10.74 -9.12
N CYS A 748 15.39 -11.46 -9.50
CA CYS A 748 14.87 -12.48 -8.60
C CYS A 748 15.63 -13.82 -8.71
N ARG A 749 16.22 -14.18 -9.87
CA ARG A 749 16.64 -15.59 -10.10
C ARG A 749 17.92 -15.72 -10.93
N ARG A 750 18.54 -16.91 -10.93
CA ARG A 750 19.30 -17.44 -12.07
C ARG A 750 18.27 -18.13 -12.97
N SER A 751 18.07 -17.66 -14.21
CA SER A 751 17.08 -18.24 -15.13
C SER A 751 17.33 -19.74 -15.29
N ILE A 752 16.37 -20.56 -14.83
CA ILE A 752 16.13 -21.87 -15.41
C ILE A 752 14.84 -21.67 -16.19
N LEU A 753 14.96 -21.61 -17.52
CA LEU A 753 13.92 -21.89 -18.52
C LEU A 753 12.48 -21.59 -18.06
N GLY A 754 12.00 -20.36 -18.26
CA GLY A 754 10.57 -19.99 -18.27
C GLY A 754 9.67 -20.69 -17.24
N THR A 755 9.39 -20.00 -16.15
CA THR A 755 8.62 -20.54 -15.02
C THR A 755 7.20 -20.96 -15.45
N PRO A 756 6.60 -22.02 -14.88
CA PRO A 756 5.22 -22.39 -15.17
C PRO A 756 4.23 -21.27 -14.84
N LEU A 757 4.57 -20.41 -13.87
CA LEU A 757 3.80 -19.20 -13.60
C LEU A 757 3.81 -18.25 -14.81
N SER A 758 4.95 -18.03 -15.48
CA SER A 758 4.99 -17.21 -16.71
C SER A 758 4.14 -17.83 -17.82
N LYS A 759 4.13 -19.17 -17.93
CA LYS A 759 3.29 -19.93 -18.89
C LYS A 759 1.79 -19.80 -18.56
N PHE A 760 1.41 -19.89 -17.29
CA PHE A 760 0.03 -19.66 -16.83
C PHE A 760 -0.41 -18.21 -17.04
N LEU A 761 0.45 -17.26 -16.69
CA LEU A 761 0.18 -15.83 -16.76
C LEU A 761 0.06 -15.34 -18.21
N SER A 762 0.79 -15.94 -19.15
CA SER A 762 0.64 -15.71 -20.59
C SER A 762 -0.56 -16.47 -21.22
N GLY A 763 -1.29 -17.27 -20.45
CA GLY A 763 -2.41 -18.08 -20.95
C GLY A 763 -1.98 -19.22 -21.87
N ALA A 764 -0.69 -19.59 -21.84
CA ALA A 764 -0.17 -20.68 -22.64
C ALA A 764 -0.64 -22.03 -22.05
N LYS A 765 -1.10 -22.95 -22.91
CA LYS A 765 -1.31 -24.35 -22.51
C LYS A 765 0.04 -24.92 -22.07
N ILE A 766 0.12 -25.33 -20.81
CA ILE A 766 1.30 -25.94 -20.19
C ILE A 766 1.51 -27.30 -20.87
N TRP A 767 2.30 -27.34 -21.93
CA TRP A 767 2.85 -28.60 -22.42
C TRP A 767 4.00 -28.99 -21.48
N LEU A 768 3.86 -30.16 -20.85
CA LEU A 768 4.93 -30.87 -20.15
C LEU A 768 6.02 -31.20 -21.17
N SER A 769 7.04 -30.36 -21.32
CA SER A 769 8.23 -30.72 -22.10
C SER A 769 9.05 -31.71 -21.28
N THR A 770 9.10 -32.97 -21.72
CA THR A 770 9.81 -34.11 -21.12
C THR A 770 11.34 -34.02 -21.21
N GLU A 771 11.93 -32.82 -21.31
CA GLU A 771 13.35 -32.66 -21.64
C GLU A 771 14.31 -32.67 -20.43
N THR A 772 13.87 -32.93 -19.20
CA THR A 772 14.77 -33.07 -18.04
C THR A 772 15.14 -34.50 -17.65
N LEU A 773 14.83 -35.50 -18.48
CA LEU A 773 15.24 -36.90 -18.23
C LEU A 773 16.60 -37.31 -18.85
N ALA A 774 17.41 -36.37 -19.34
CA ALA A 774 18.73 -36.68 -19.87
C ALA A 774 19.82 -35.90 -19.13
N ASN A 775 20.38 -36.51 -18.09
CA ASN A 775 21.82 -36.55 -17.77
C ASN A 775 21.98 -37.13 -16.34
N GLU A 776 21.73 -38.44 -16.21
CA GLU A 776 22.52 -39.26 -15.31
C GLU A 776 23.78 -39.65 -16.09
N ASP A 777 24.94 -39.10 -15.68
CA ASP A 777 26.27 -39.69 -15.82
C ASP A 777 27.22 -39.03 -14.80
#